data_AF-A0A964ZAD2-F1
#
_entry.id   AF-A0A964ZAD2-F1
#
_cell.length_a   1.000
_cell.length_b   1.000
_cell.length_c   1.000
_cell.angle_alpha   90.00
_cell.angle_beta   90.00
_cell.angle_gamma   90.00
#
_symmetry.space_group_name_H-M   'P 1'
#
loop_
_entity.id
_entity.type
_entity.pdbx_description
1 polymer ?
#
loop_
_entity_poly.entity_id
_entity_poly.type
_entity_poly.pdbx_seq_one_letter_code
_entity_poly.pdbx_strand_id
1 'polypeptide(L)'
;MLDVTEARRVILSFTTVLAPVAMPVLAALDRVISESVVSDLDMPPFDKALMDGYAVRSDDRGERVVIEEIGAGQTPTKPLAEGQATRIMTGAPLPRGADAVIPHEKTTLHGLQVTLHQVPKPELNILRRASEYAVGKTVLNAGTRLRPQEIGVLASVGRTRVQTVPPPRVAVVATGDELVEPPARPGPGQLRNSNALMLVAQSVRAGATATSLGIARDTMDSLLPLIETALRSEVVILSGGVSAGKRDLVPEALALLGVTAHFHKVAMKPGKPFLFGTRGTTLVFGLPGNPVSSFVCFELFLRPALRRLAGFTNLDLPCRDALLSVDFTHEADRPTFHPARVEEPSATANQASRQLESAESRFVSVAPAADATGSKLSVGGECVDGLARGVATLHAGRHRSYSSFGLTMKQTPGITLGDAGTLTHPTRRSVAFRSLVLAALASSALLAMAYFPLNWGWLGWVAWVPFGLLVRSPRVPGLYRIAWAAFVPHFLLVLWWLSVANWFMTFAWILMAFYGTLTIPIVLTVLRWLDRRTLWPLTWTLPITLVLVEWVRGNLIGGMVSLVSGSYQHDLPGGFAWYLLGHTQHDFPEVIQIADLGGAYAVSFVVAAVNGVLFETLAKYAGTFVGSGSSIRPARPQTLLIQGVAVLALLIATLGYGLWQTRRETMRPGPTVALLQGSIPQAARDRAHADAGVHGQQLRESQLEHYRRLCDLAWREKPDLIVWPETSYPGLWQQERGGDPFPPFRRLADSLLRAIPTAHLVGMNTLEVGNGPTDGVDREYNSALYFLPGQGLVSRYDKIHRVPFGEYVPLGDWLGFLRGVGPNSGEYGIAPGRSFSRFTLPAGQRFGVLICYEDSVPRIAAAYCADPLSPGLLRGRSKAEHGRDDEKAVAVAQASGAEVPPSVGVDFLVNISNDGWWDGTFGHDQHLAVCRFRAVECRRPLVRAVNMGISAMIDANGRVRTPRETAAGNLALWSVPDNATSLPSSGWYAFRVRPGVIVGRVLLDNRQSVYARWGDWLVLLCGLTFVVVMVTVRRGPNDDRDFAHPVIA
;
A
#
# COMPACT_ATOMS: atom_id res chain seq x y z
N MET A 1 -5.19 -6.90 -58.39
CA MET A 1 -5.42 -7.12 -56.94
C MET A 1 -4.21 -7.87 -56.45
N LEU A 2 -3.49 -7.33 -55.47
CA LEU A 2 -2.28 -7.96 -54.94
C LEU A 2 -2.64 -8.93 -53.82
N ASP A 3 -1.82 -9.96 -53.59
CA ASP A 3 -1.89 -10.70 -52.33
C ASP A 3 -1.30 -9.88 -51.16
N VAL A 4 -1.44 -10.38 -49.93
CA VAL A 4 -1.01 -9.67 -48.71
C VAL A 4 0.51 -9.49 -48.67
N THR A 5 1.29 -10.51 -49.06
CA THR A 5 2.75 -10.47 -49.01
C THR A 5 3.29 -9.48 -50.03
N GLU A 6 2.74 -9.50 -51.24
CA GLU A 6 3.12 -8.63 -52.34
C GLU A 6 2.73 -7.18 -52.07
N ALA A 7 1.52 -6.92 -51.56
CA ALA A 7 1.10 -5.57 -51.14
C ALA A 7 2.05 -5.00 -50.07
N ARG A 8 2.43 -5.80 -49.08
CA ARG A 8 3.38 -5.39 -48.05
C ARG A 8 4.78 -5.12 -48.61
N ARG A 9 5.26 -5.95 -49.53
CA ARG A 9 6.55 -5.77 -50.21
C ARG A 9 6.61 -4.44 -50.95
N VAL A 10 5.56 -4.10 -51.70
CA VAL A 10 5.43 -2.82 -52.41
C VAL A 10 5.44 -1.65 -51.43
N ILE A 11 4.69 -1.70 -50.33
CA ILE A 11 4.68 -0.61 -49.33
C ILE A 11 6.10 -0.39 -48.77
N LEU A 12 6.76 -1.47 -48.37
CA LEU A 12 8.09 -1.39 -47.76
C LEU A 12 9.17 -0.91 -48.74
N SER A 13 9.04 -1.15 -50.05
CA SER A 13 9.99 -0.62 -51.04
C SER A 13 9.95 0.91 -51.18
N PHE A 14 8.84 1.54 -50.82
CA PHE A 14 8.71 3.01 -50.75
C PHE A 14 8.94 3.58 -49.35
N THR A 15 9.22 2.73 -48.35
CA THR A 15 9.37 3.16 -46.95
C THR A 15 10.84 3.29 -46.56
N THR A 16 11.32 4.53 -46.47
CA THR A 16 12.72 4.85 -46.11
C THR A 16 12.82 5.31 -44.65
N VAL A 17 13.85 4.85 -43.93
CA VAL A 17 14.09 5.26 -42.52
C VAL A 17 14.25 6.77 -42.43
N LEU A 18 13.68 7.38 -41.39
CA LEU A 18 13.81 8.82 -41.16
C LEU A 18 15.23 9.20 -40.76
N ALA A 19 15.61 10.43 -41.10
CA ALA A 19 16.91 10.97 -40.73
C ALA A 19 17.07 11.00 -39.19
N PRO A 20 18.16 10.46 -38.63
CA PRO A 20 18.40 10.48 -37.19
C PRO A 20 18.53 11.89 -36.63
N VAL A 21 18.15 12.05 -35.37
CA VAL A 21 18.28 13.30 -34.62
C VAL A 21 18.86 13.05 -33.24
N ALA A 22 19.70 13.97 -32.76
CA ALA A 22 20.29 13.91 -31.43
C ALA A 22 19.25 14.29 -30.37
N MET A 23 19.10 13.46 -29.33
CA MET A 23 18.21 13.75 -28.21
C MET A 23 18.77 13.27 -26.87
N PRO A 24 18.24 13.77 -25.73
CA PRO A 24 18.61 13.26 -24.41
C PRO A 24 18.31 11.76 -24.29
N VAL A 25 19.19 11.02 -23.61
CA VAL A 25 19.09 9.55 -23.49
C VAL A 25 17.73 9.10 -22.97
N LEU A 26 17.20 9.72 -21.91
CA LEU A 26 15.89 9.31 -21.36
C LEU A 26 14.72 9.56 -22.34
N ALA A 27 14.79 10.61 -23.16
CA ALA A 27 13.79 10.89 -24.19
C ALA A 27 13.85 9.91 -25.39
N ALA A 28 14.94 9.15 -25.47
CA ALA A 28 15.17 8.14 -26.50
C ALA A 28 14.58 6.76 -26.14
N LEU A 29 13.88 6.63 -25.00
CA LEU A 29 13.21 5.39 -24.60
C LEU A 29 12.30 4.88 -25.73
N ASP A 30 12.41 3.58 -26.00
CA ASP A 30 11.71 2.84 -27.04
C ASP A 30 12.03 3.26 -28.49
N ARG A 31 13.04 4.09 -28.71
CA ARG A 31 13.53 4.47 -30.05
C ARG A 31 14.71 3.61 -30.51
N VAL A 32 15.02 3.68 -31.80
CA VAL A 32 16.15 2.98 -32.38
C VAL A 32 17.36 3.91 -32.47
N ILE A 33 18.47 3.48 -31.88
CA ILE A 33 19.76 4.18 -31.97
C ILE A 33 20.32 4.08 -33.38
N SER A 34 20.85 5.16 -33.93
CA SER A 34 21.43 5.18 -35.29
C SER A 34 22.95 5.12 -35.31
N GLU A 35 23.59 5.14 -34.14
CA GLU A 35 25.03 5.06 -33.97
C GLU A 35 25.40 3.88 -33.07
N SER A 36 26.60 3.32 -33.27
CA SER A 36 27.16 2.37 -32.33
C SER A 36 27.88 3.14 -31.22
N VAL A 37 27.70 2.70 -29.97
CA VAL A 37 28.33 3.34 -28.81
C VAL A 37 29.47 2.47 -28.32
N VAL A 38 30.63 3.09 -28.18
CA VAL A 38 31.84 2.48 -27.63
C VAL A 38 32.08 2.93 -26.20
N SER A 39 32.64 2.06 -25.37
CA SER A 39 33.07 2.42 -24.01
C SER A 39 34.31 3.31 -24.05
N ASP A 40 34.33 4.35 -23.22
CA ASP A 40 35.49 5.22 -22.99
C ASP A 40 36.37 4.77 -21.81
N LEU A 41 35.93 3.74 -21.08
CA LEU A 41 36.58 3.22 -19.88
C LEU A 41 36.45 1.68 -19.84
N ASP A 42 37.39 1.02 -19.18
CA ASP A 42 37.27 -0.40 -18.85
C ASP A 42 36.16 -0.64 -17.83
N MET A 43 35.40 -1.72 -17.97
CA MET A 43 34.37 -2.12 -17.01
C MET A 43 34.66 -3.52 -16.44
N PRO A 44 34.85 -3.65 -15.11
CA PRO A 44 35.13 -2.56 -14.16
C PRO A 44 36.47 -1.84 -14.48
N PRO A 45 36.68 -0.58 -14.01
CA PRO A 45 37.90 0.20 -14.28
C PRO A 45 39.17 -0.29 -13.57
N PHE A 46 38.99 -1.14 -12.56
CA PHE A 46 40.04 -1.69 -11.72
C PHE A 46 39.58 -3.07 -11.25
N ASP A 47 40.54 -3.87 -10.77
CA ASP A 47 40.22 -5.13 -10.10
C ASP A 47 39.45 -4.81 -8.83
N LYS A 48 38.26 -5.39 -8.66
CA LYS A 48 37.37 -5.09 -7.53
C LYS A 48 36.95 -6.35 -6.77
N ALA A 49 36.68 -6.19 -5.48
CA ALA A 49 36.17 -7.27 -4.64
C ALA A 49 34.72 -7.62 -5.01
N LEU A 50 34.41 -8.93 -5.08
CA LEU A 50 33.05 -9.43 -5.32
C LEU A 50 32.22 -9.62 -4.05
N MET A 51 32.86 -9.61 -2.88
CA MET A 51 32.26 -9.89 -1.58
C MET A 51 32.88 -8.99 -0.50
N ASP A 52 32.16 -8.75 0.60
CA ASP A 52 32.68 -8.10 1.79
C ASP A 52 33.60 -9.06 2.56
N GLY A 53 34.80 -8.64 2.90
CA GLY A 53 35.79 -9.54 3.50
C GLY A 53 37.17 -8.94 3.67
N TYR A 54 38.18 -9.77 3.43
CA TYR A 54 39.59 -9.41 3.59
C TYR A 54 40.36 -9.70 2.30
N ALA A 55 40.95 -8.66 1.71
CA ALA A 55 41.92 -8.76 0.64
C ALA A 55 43.25 -9.27 1.23
N VAL A 56 43.75 -10.36 0.67
CA VAL A 56 44.92 -11.09 1.16
C VAL A 56 45.84 -11.49 0.02
N ARG A 57 47.08 -11.84 0.38
CA ARG A 57 48.00 -12.63 -0.45
C ARG A 57 47.73 -14.12 -0.25
N SER A 58 47.58 -14.86 -1.33
CA SER A 58 47.25 -16.28 -1.32
C SER A 58 48.43 -17.18 -0.90
N ASP A 59 49.65 -16.71 -1.13
CA ASP A 59 50.88 -17.41 -0.76
C ASP A 59 51.27 -17.25 0.72
N ASP A 60 50.70 -16.27 1.41
CA ASP A 60 50.98 -16.04 2.82
C ASP A 60 50.48 -17.23 3.69
N ARG A 61 51.25 -17.56 4.73
CA ARG A 61 50.95 -18.62 5.70
C ARG A 61 50.80 -18.03 7.10
N GLY A 62 49.84 -18.52 7.87
CA GLY A 62 49.59 -18.06 9.24
C GLY A 62 48.62 -16.88 9.35
N GLU A 63 48.61 -16.26 10.54
CA GLU A 63 47.75 -15.11 10.87
C GLU A 63 48.18 -13.85 10.12
N ARG A 64 47.22 -12.97 9.81
CA ARG A 64 47.46 -11.72 9.09
C ARG A 64 47.04 -10.52 9.91
N VAL A 65 47.76 -9.41 9.83
CA VAL A 65 47.39 -8.16 10.50
C VAL A 65 46.63 -7.24 9.55
N VAL A 66 45.46 -6.76 9.97
CA VAL A 66 44.64 -5.81 9.22
C VAL A 66 45.28 -4.43 9.26
N ILE A 67 45.67 -3.89 8.10
CA ILE A 67 46.43 -2.63 7.99
C ILE A 67 45.61 -1.42 7.56
N GLU A 68 44.49 -1.64 6.89
CA GLU A 68 43.54 -0.63 6.43
C GLU A 68 42.15 -1.24 6.18
N GLU A 69 41.14 -0.38 6.09
CA GLU A 69 39.78 -0.72 5.67
C GLU A 69 39.40 0.14 4.45
N ILE A 70 38.86 -0.49 3.41
CA ILE A 70 38.47 0.15 2.15
C ILE A 70 36.97 -0.06 1.90
N GLY A 71 36.21 1.02 2.00
CA GLY A 71 34.79 1.06 1.65
C GLY A 71 34.53 1.29 0.15
N ALA A 72 33.27 1.15 -0.25
CA ALA A 72 32.85 1.48 -1.61
C ALA A 72 33.13 2.97 -1.93
N GLY A 73 33.74 3.24 -3.08
CA GLY A 73 34.13 4.59 -3.50
C GLY A 73 35.45 5.11 -2.90
N GLN A 74 36.13 4.33 -2.06
CA GLN A 74 37.46 4.66 -1.55
C GLN A 74 38.56 3.96 -2.36
N THR A 75 39.77 4.52 -2.37
CA THR A 75 40.94 3.95 -3.04
C THR A 75 41.92 3.41 -1.99
N PRO A 76 42.53 2.22 -2.18
CA PRO A 76 43.58 1.72 -1.31
C PRO A 76 44.70 2.75 -1.12
N THR A 77 45.17 2.92 0.12
CA THR A 77 46.28 3.85 0.43
C THR A 77 47.57 3.12 0.76
N LYS A 78 47.49 1.84 1.15
CA LYS A 78 48.63 1.02 1.55
C LYS A 78 48.75 -0.20 0.64
N PRO A 79 49.95 -0.54 0.13
CA PRO A 79 50.17 -1.83 -0.50
C PRO A 79 50.17 -2.95 0.55
N LEU A 80 49.80 -4.16 0.12
CA LEU A 80 49.71 -5.33 0.98
C LEU A 80 51.03 -6.12 1.01
N ALA A 81 51.70 -6.15 2.16
CA ALA A 81 52.90 -6.96 2.39
C ALA A 81 52.57 -8.35 2.96
N GLU A 82 53.59 -9.21 3.10
CA GLU A 82 53.44 -10.54 3.69
C GLU A 82 52.94 -10.46 5.14
N GLY A 83 52.01 -11.34 5.50
CA GLY A 83 51.41 -11.39 6.84
C GLY A 83 50.41 -10.26 7.09
N GLN A 84 49.94 -9.58 6.04
CA GLN A 84 48.97 -8.47 6.15
C GLN A 84 47.66 -8.80 5.44
N ALA A 85 46.59 -8.14 5.90
CA ALA A 85 45.27 -8.15 5.26
C ALA A 85 44.72 -6.73 5.17
N THR A 86 43.87 -6.47 4.18
CA THR A 86 43.08 -5.24 4.10
C THR A 86 41.62 -5.62 4.18
N ARG A 87 40.87 -5.01 5.10
CA ARG A 87 39.42 -5.19 5.14
C ARG A 87 38.80 -4.45 3.96
N ILE A 88 37.99 -5.13 3.17
CA ILE A 88 37.52 -4.62 1.89
C ILE A 88 36.02 -4.89 1.72
N MET A 89 35.29 -3.89 1.26
CA MET A 89 33.86 -4.02 0.93
C MET A 89 33.66 -4.38 -0.54
N THR A 90 32.51 -4.96 -0.86
CA THR A 90 32.09 -5.33 -2.20
C THR A 90 32.15 -4.12 -3.14
N GLY A 91 32.77 -4.31 -4.30
CA GLY A 91 32.94 -3.27 -5.31
C GLY A 91 34.13 -2.33 -5.09
N ALA A 92 34.83 -2.40 -3.96
CA ALA A 92 36.02 -1.59 -3.73
C ALA A 92 37.24 -2.08 -4.57
N PRO A 93 38.15 -1.18 -4.97
CA PRO A 93 39.38 -1.53 -5.68
C PRO A 93 40.31 -2.39 -4.80
N LEU A 94 40.98 -3.37 -5.41
CA LEU A 94 41.96 -4.20 -4.69
C LEU A 94 43.24 -3.41 -4.35
N PRO A 95 43.78 -3.57 -3.13
CA PRO A 95 45.09 -3.02 -2.78
C PRO A 95 46.20 -3.72 -3.56
N ARG A 96 47.26 -2.99 -3.90
CA ARG A 96 48.42 -3.53 -4.60
C ARG A 96 49.06 -4.65 -3.78
N GLY A 97 49.20 -5.83 -4.37
CA GLY A 97 49.77 -7.01 -3.70
C GLY A 97 48.75 -8.03 -3.23
N ALA A 98 47.45 -7.68 -3.15
CA ALA A 98 46.41 -8.67 -2.94
C ALA A 98 46.09 -9.43 -4.24
N ASP A 99 45.85 -10.74 -4.12
CA ASP A 99 45.48 -11.63 -5.23
C ASP A 99 44.27 -12.52 -4.89
N ALA A 100 43.69 -12.38 -3.69
CA ALA A 100 42.48 -13.06 -3.26
C ALA A 100 41.66 -12.21 -2.28
N VAL A 101 40.35 -12.41 -2.24
CA VAL A 101 39.44 -11.87 -1.21
C VAL A 101 38.73 -13.01 -0.50
N ILE A 102 38.86 -13.08 0.82
CA ILE A 102 38.15 -14.07 1.64
C ILE A 102 36.90 -13.42 2.25
N PRO A 103 35.70 -14.02 2.07
CA PRO A 103 34.47 -13.47 2.65
C PRO A 103 34.57 -13.35 4.16
N HIS A 104 33.99 -12.32 4.75
CA HIS A 104 34.08 -12.07 6.19
C HIS A 104 33.54 -13.25 7.02
N GLU A 105 32.53 -13.97 6.52
CA GLU A 105 31.94 -15.18 7.12
C GLU A 105 32.93 -16.35 7.20
N LYS A 106 34.02 -16.30 6.42
CA LYS A 106 35.11 -17.29 6.40
C LYS A 106 36.36 -16.79 7.10
N THR A 107 36.22 -15.82 7.99
CA THR A 107 37.32 -15.27 8.80
C THR A 107 36.92 -15.06 10.25
N THR A 108 37.88 -15.04 11.16
CA THR A 108 37.71 -14.55 12.54
C THR A 108 38.71 -13.42 12.78
N LEU A 109 38.25 -12.32 13.39
CA LEU A 109 39.08 -11.17 13.74
C LEU A 109 39.27 -11.10 15.27
N HIS A 110 40.52 -11.04 15.72
CA HIS A 110 40.92 -10.79 17.10
C HIS A 110 41.81 -9.54 17.17
N GLY A 111 41.24 -8.42 17.62
CA GLY A 111 41.93 -7.12 17.56
C GLY A 111 42.19 -6.71 16.11
N LEU A 112 43.46 -6.71 15.70
CA LEU A 112 43.86 -6.48 14.30
C LEU A 112 44.31 -7.77 13.59
N GLN A 113 44.31 -8.93 14.26
CA GLN A 113 44.73 -10.19 13.66
C GLN A 113 43.53 -10.91 13.05
N VAL A 114 43.60 -11.24 11.76
CA VAL A 114 42.59 -12.00 11.04
C VAL A 114 43.09 -13.42 10.73
N THR A 115 42.28 -14.40 11.12
CA THR A 115 42.47 -15.82 10.84
C THR A 115 41.51 -16.23 9.73
N LEU A 116 42.04 -16.90 8.70
CA LEU A 116 41.26 -17.36 7.55
C LEU A 116 40.80 -18.81 7.78
N HIS A 117 39.49 -19.07 7.65
CA HIS A 117 38.90 -20.41 7.69
C HIS A 117 38.76 -21.05 6.31
N GLN A 118 39.14 -20.29 5.28
CA GLN A 118 39.20 -20.74 3.90
C GLN A 118 40.61 -20.51 3.39
N VAL A 119 41.18 -21.52 2.73
CA VAL A 119 42.49 -21.40 2.08
C VAL A 119 42.37 -20.40 0.92
N PRO A 120 43.13 -19.29 0.93
CA PRO A 120 43.10 -18.35 -0.17
C PRO A 120 43.70 -18.98 -1.43
N LYS A 121 43.06 -18.68 -2.57
CA LYS A 121 43.53 -19.06 -3.91
C LYS A 121 43.63 -17.79 -4.75
N PRO A 122 44.61 -17.67 -5.66
CA PRO A 122 44.64 -16.57 -6.61
C PRO A 122 43.30 -16.44 -7.35
N GLU A 123 42.90 -15.20 -7.64
CA GLU A 123 41.63 -14.82 -8.30
C GLU A 123 40.36 -15.02 -7.48
N LEU A 124 40.45 -15.54 -6.26
CA LEU A 124 39.26 -15.84 -5.47
C LEU A 124 38.50 -14.55 -5.11
N ASN A 125 37.23 -14.49 -5.53
CA ASN A 125 36.31 -13.38 -5.29
C ASN A 125 36.78 -12.01 -5.82
N ILE A 126 37.50 -12.01 -6.95
CA ILE A 126 37.96 -10.80 -7.65
C ILE A 126 37.27 -10.71 -9.00
N LEU A 127 36.74 -9.53 -9.35
CA LEU A 127 36.36 -9.21 -10.72
C LEU A 127 37.46 -8.35 -11.34
N ARG A 128 38.14 -8.90 -12.35
CA ARG A 128 39.27 -8.23 -13.00
C ARG A 128 38.83 -7.02 -13.81
N ARG A 129 39.71 -6.03 -13.90
CA ARG A 129 39.57 -4.87 -14.78
C ARG A 129 39.25 -5.33 -16.21
N ALA A 130 38.34 -4.63 -16.86
CA ALA A 130 37.90 -4.89 -18.24
C ALA A 130 37.25 -6.27 -18.48
N SER A 131 36.88 -7.03 -17.44
CA SER A 131 36.28 -8.36 -17.60
C SER A 131 34.89 -8.33 -18.24
N GLU A 132 34.14 -7.23 -18.11
CA GLU A 132 32.85 -7.05 -18.78
C GLU A 132 33.05 -6.50 -20.20
N TYR A 133 33.78 -5.38 -20.31
CA TYR A 133 34.23 -4.83 -21.58
C TYR A 133 35.41 -3.89 -21.38
N ALA A 134 36.30 -3.88 -22.38
CA ALA A 134 37.44 -2.98 -22.43
C ALA A 134 37.08 -1.65 -23.09
N VAL A 135 37.90 -0.63 -22.85
CA VAL A 135 37.88 0.64 -23.60
C VAL A 135 37.89 0.39 -25.12
N GLY A 136 37.09 1.18 -25.85
CA GLY A 136 36.94 1.05 -27.31
C GLY A 136 36.01 -0.08 -27.76
N LYS A 137 35.56 -0.96 -26.87
CA LYS A 137 34.58 -1.99 -27.22
C LYS A 137 33.20 -1.37 -27.48
N THR A 138 32.54 -1.79 -28.57
CA THR A 138 31.14 -1.46 -28.84
C THR A 138 30.24 -2.13 -27.79
N VAL A 139 29.56 -1.32 -26.98
CA VAL A 139 28.61 -1.76 -25.94
C VAL A 139 27.16 -1.77 -26.42
N LEU A 140 26.84 -0.95 -27.41
CA LEU A 140 25.54 -0.93 -28.09
C LEU A 140 25.73 -0.72 -29.60
N ASN A 141 25.06 -1.52 -30.41
CA ASN A 141 25.14 -1.42 -31.87
C ASN A 141 24.08 -0.44 -32.41
N ALA A 142 24.42 0.28 -33.49
CA ALA A 142 23.43 0.96 -34.32
C ALA A 142 22.30 -0.01 -34.73
N GLY A 143 21.06 0.47 -34.73
CA GLY A 143 19.86 -0.33 -35.00
C GLY A 143 19.23 -0.97 -33.76
N THR A 144 19.81 -0.81 -32.58
CA THR A 144 19.25 -1.35 -31.32
C THR A 144 18.09 -0.48 -30.80
N ARG A 145 17.00 -1.13 -30.36
CA ARG A 145 15.92 -0.46 -29.62
C ARG A 145 16.38 -0.17 -28.20
N LEU A 146 16.28 1.09 -27.77
CA LEU A 146 16.65 1.53 -26.43
C LEU A 146 15.52 1.23 -25.42
N ARG A 147 15.65 0.14 -24.66
CA ARG A 147 14.78 -0.19 -23.51
C ARG A 147 15.48 0.27 -22.22
N PRO A 148 14.88 0.11 -21.02
CA PRO A 148 15.51 0.56 -19.78
C PRO A 148 16.93 0.03 -19.56
N GLN A 149 17.23 -1.20 -20.00
CA GLN A 149 18.56 -1.79 -19.87
C GLN A 149 19.60 -1.10 -20.77
N GLU A 150 19.27 -0.86 -22.04
CA GLU A 150 20.16 -0.13 -22.95
C GLU A 150 20.35 1.33 -22.52
N ILE A 151 19.32 1.96 -21.96
CA ILE A 151 19.43 3.29 -21.35
C ILE A 151 20.45 3.29 -20.20
N GLY A 152 20.43 2.26 -19.35
CA GLY A 152 21.43 2.05 -18.29
C GLY A 152 22.85 1.90 -18.83
N VAL A 153 23.02 1.13 -19.91
CA VAL A 153 24.33 0.97 -20.59
C VAL A 153 24.83 2.29 -21.18
N LEU A 154 23.97 3.08 -21.83
CA LEU A 154 24.34 4.41 -22.33
C LEU A 154 24.83 5.32 -21.20
N ALA A 155 24.14 5.31 -20.06
CA ALA A 155 24.52 6.08 -18.89
C ALA A 155 25.85 5.61 -18.28
N SER A 156 26.11 4.29 -18.26
CA SER A 156 27.35 3.74 -17.67
C SER A 156 28.60 4.12 -18.47
N VAL A 157 28.48 4.42 -19.77
CA VAL A 157 29.55 4.95 -20.62
C VAL A 157 29.45 6.47 -20.82
N GLY A 158 28.81 7.17 -19.88
CA GLY A 158 28.79 8.64 -19.83
C GLY A 158 27.95 9.33 -20.91
N ARG A 159 27.12 8.61 -21.67
CA ARG A 159 26.29 9.22 -22.72
C ARG A 159 25.06 9.88 -22.11
N THR A 160 24.94 11.19 -22.33
CA THR A 160 23.77 12.00 -21.94
C THR A 160 22.86 12.31 -23.12
N ARG A 161 23.39 12.22 -24.35
CA ARG A 161 22.68 12.38 -25.62
C ARG A 161 23.08 11.29 -26.60
N VAL A 162 22.18 10.96 -27.50
CA VAL A 162 22.37 9.91 -28.49
C VAL A 162 21.60 10.22 -29.78
N GLN A 163 22.16 9.84 -30.93
CA GLN A 163 21.51 9.89 -32.24
C GLN A 163 20.49 8.74 -32.35
N THR A 164 19.22 9.09 -32.51
CA THR A 164 18.16 8.10 -32.72
C THR A 164 17.23 8.51 -33.84
N VAL A 165 16.55 7.52 -34.42
CA VAL A 165 15.52 7.78 -35.43
C VAL A 165 14.29 8.39 -34.73
N PRO A 166 13.79 9.56 -35.18
CA PRO A 166 12.60 10.17 -34.58
C PRO A 166 11.32 9.37 -34.90
N PRO A 167 10.26 9.52 -34.08
CA PRO A 167 8.97 8.91 -34.39
C PRO A 167 8.38 9.56 -35.66
N PRO A 168 7.84 8.78 -36.61
CA PRO A 168 7.14 9.34 -37.76
C PRO A 168 5.89 10.11 -37.33
N ARG A 169 5.54 11.19 -38.03
CA ARG A 169 4.29 11.94 -37.83
C ARG A 169 3.21 11.38 -38.75
N VAL A 170 2.05 11.12 -38.17
CA VAL A 170 0.90 10.51 -38.83
C VAL A 170 -0.29 11.45 -38.75
N ALA A 171 -0.86 11.83 -39.89
CA ALA A 171 -2.10 12.57 -39.98
C ALA A 171 -3.25 11.64 -40.39
N VAL A 172 -4.35 11.67 -39.63
CA VAL A 172 -5.53 10.83 -39.88
C VAL A 172 -6.73 11.69 -40.23
N VAL A 173 -7.32 11.46 -41.40
CA VAL A 173 -8.54 12.13 -41.88
C VAL A 173 -9.62 11.05 -42.06
N ALA A 174 -10.77 11.23 -41.41
CA ALA A 174 -11.94 10.38 -41.67
C ALA A 174 -12.76 10.99 -42.81
N THR A 175 -13.41 10.16 -43.63
CA THR A 175 -14.29 10.65 -44.71
C THR A 175 -15.66 9.99 -44.61
N GLY A 176 -16.71 10.77 -44.86
CA GLY A 176 -18.08 10.26 -44.94
C GLY A 176 -19.11 11.23 -44.38
N ASP A 177 -20.20 11.44 -45.12
CA ASP A 177 -21.32 12.28 -44.67
C ASP A 177 -22.09 11.65 -43.51
N GLU A 178 -22.03 10.33 -43.37
CA GLU A 178 -22.57 9.60 -42.23
C GLU A 178 -21.79 9.87 -40.94
N LEU A 179 -20.55 10.35 -41.01
CA LEU A 179 -19.71 10.47 -39.82
C LEU A 179 -20.01 11.74 -39.01
N VAL A 180 -20.06 11.56 -37.70
CA VAL A 180 -20.04 12.63 -36.69
C VAL A 180 -18.91 12.42 -35.70
N GLU A 181 -18.41 13.51 -35.11
CA GLU A 181 -17.36 13.43 -34.09
C GLU A 181 -17.82 12.63 -32.86
N PRO A 182 -16.92 11.92 -32.15
CA PRO A 182 -17.29 11.05 -31.03
C PRO A 182 -18.20 11.66 -29.96
N PRO A 183 -18.05 12.95 -29.57
CA PRO A 183 -18.93 13.59 -28.59
C PRO A 183 -20.37 13.84 -29.08
N ALA A 184 -20.62 13.83 -30.39
CA ALA A 184 -21.91 14.14 -31.02
C ALA A 184 -22.86 12.94 -31.08
N ARG A 185 -24.19 13.19 -31.11
CA ARG A 185 -25.18 12.14 -31.42
C ARG A 185 -25.24 11.91 -32.89
N PRO A 186 -25.03 10.67 -33.35
CA PRO A 186 -25.42 10.31 -34.69
C PRO A 186 -26.94 10.43 -34.82
N GLY A 187 -27.39 11.29 -35.73
CA GLY A 187 -28.77 11.28 -36.20
C GLY A 187 -29.09 10.02 -37.01
N PRO A 188 -30.30 9.92 -37.58
CA PRO A 188 -30.66 8.82 -38.48
C PRO A 188 -29.66 8.71 -39.65
N GLY A 189 -29.12 7.50 -39.86
CA GLY A 189 -28.14 7.24 -40.93
C GLY A 189 -26.71 7.68 -40.63
N GLN A 190 -26.44 8.28 -39.45
CA GLN A 190 -25.10 8.67 -39.05
C GLN A 190 -24.43 7.63 -38.13
N LEU A 191 -23.10 7.63 -38.13
CA LEU A 191 -22.22 6.82 -37.29
C LEU A 191 -21.16 7.72 -36.63
N ARG A 192 -20.60 7.30 -35.50
CA ARG A 192 -19.46 8.02 -34.89
C ARG A 192 -18.17 7.68 -35.63
N ASN A 193 -17.30 8.68 -35.76
CA ASN A 193 -15.93 8.49 -36.21
C ASN A 193 -15.09 7.71 -35.16
N SER A 194 -15.21 6.39 -35.17
CA SER A 194 -14.43 5.48 -34.32
C SER A 194 -13.05 5.17 -34.92
N ASN A 195 -12.96 5.09 -36.25
CA ASN A 195 -11.74 4.68 -36.93
C ASN A 195 -10.60 5.67 -36.73
N ALA A 196 -10.84 6.98 -36.84
CA ALA A 196 -9.76 7.95 -36.71
C ALA A 196 -9.04 7.85 -35.35
N LEU A 197 -9.81 7.77 -34.26
CA LEU A 197 -9.23 7.59 -32.92
C LEU A 197 -8.53 6.24 -32.75
N MET A 198 -9.12 5.17 -33.30
CA MET A 198 -8.50 3.85 -33.29
C MET A 198 -7.16 3.85 -34.03
N LEU A 199 -7.08 4.48 -35.21
CA LEU A 199 -5.89 4.55 -36.05
C LEU A 199 -4.81 5.45 -35.43
N VAL A 200 -5.19 6.56 -34.79
CA VAL A 200 -4.27 7.38 -33.97
C VAL A 200 -3.68 6.55 -32.84
N ALA A 201 -4.50 5.80 -32.10
CA ALA A 201 -4.03 4.96 -31.00
C ALA A 201 -3.11 3.82 -31.47
N GLN A 202 -3.44 3.16 -32.59
CA GLN A 202 -2.57 2.12 -33.18
C GLN A 202 -1.24 2.70 -33.67
N SER A 203 -1.25 3.91 -34.24
CA SER A 203 -0.04 4.63 -34.67
C SER A 203 0.87 4.96 -33.48
N VAL A 204 0.31 5.46 -32.37
CA VAL A 204 1.08 5.71 -31.14
C VAL A 204 1.69 4.41 -30.60
N ARG A 205 0.93 3.31 -30.56
CA ARG A 205 1.45 1.99 -30.15
C ARG A 205 2.53 1.45 -31.09
N ALA A 206 2.49 1.83 -32.37
CA ALA A 206 3.52 1.48 -33.34
C ALA A 206 4.82 2.31 -33.19
N GLY A 207 4.83 3.33 -32.33
CA GLY A 207 6.00 4.20 -32.08
C GLY A 207 5.96 5.51 -32.87
N ALA A 208 4.81 5.91 -33.41
CA ALA A 208 4.63 7.15 -34.14
C ALA A 208 4.03 8.26 -33.27
N THR A 209 4.12 9.51 -33.73
CA THR A 209 3.30 10.62 -33.25
C THR A 209 2.12 10.77 -34.20
N ALA A 210 0.88 10.84 -33.69
CA ALA A 210 -0.30 10.80 -34.54
C ALA A 210 -1.35 11.83 -34.12
N THR A 211 -2.04 12.43 -35.09
CA THR A 211 -3.10 13.42 -34.86
C THR A 211 -4.23 13.21 -35.87
N SER A 212 -5.47 13.34 -35.42
CA SER A 212 -6.62 13.37 -36.33
C SER A 212 -6.92 14.81 -36.74
N LEU A 213 -7.11 15.03 -38.05
CA LEU A 213 -7.52 16.32 -38.60
C LEU A 213 -9.06 16.46 -38.72
N GLY A 214 -9.81 15.50 -38.19
CA GLY A 214 -11.27 15.49 -38.20
C GLY A 214 -11.89 14.73 -39.38
N ILE A 215 -13.13 15.11 -39.71
CA ILE A 215 -13.98 14.46 -40.73
C ILE A 215 -14.08 15.37 -41.96
N ALA A 216 -13.70 14.85 -43.11
CA ALA A 216 -14.01 15.42 -44.42
C ALA A 216 -15.39 14.92 -44.88
N ARG A 217 -16.23 15.84 -45.39
CA ARG A 217 -17.48 15.50 -46.09
C ARG A 217 -17.19 14.92 -47.47
N ASP A 218 -18.14 14.20 -48.06
CA ASP A 218 -17.99 13.57 -49.38
C ASP A 218 -18.15 14.60 -50.52
N THR A 219 -17.35 15.68 -50.46
CA THR A 219 -17.27 16.78 -51.43
C THR A 219 -15.82 17.19 -51.62
N MET A 220 -15.44 17.62 -52.84
CA MET A 220 -14.05 18.03 -53.12
C MET A 220 -13.61 19.23 -52.27
N ASP A 221 -14.50 20.19 -52.05
CA ASP A 221 -14.24 21.39 -51.25
C ASP A 221 -13.89 21.07 -49.79
N SER A 222 -14.43 19.97 -49.24
CA SER A 222 -14.10 19.52 -47.89
C SER A 222 -12.86 18.60 -47.84
N LEU A 223 -12.65 17.77 -48.87
CA LEU A 223 -11.56 16.79 -48.92
C LEU A 223 -10.20 17.43 -49.18
N LEU A 224 -10.11 18.31 -50.18
CA LEU A 224 -8.83 18.86 -50.64
C LEU A 224 -8.05 19.59 -49.53
N PRO A 225 -8.64 20.51 -48.73
CA PRO A 225 -7.88 21.25 -47.72
C PRO A 225 -7.34 20.36 -46.58
N LEU A 226 -8.11 19.33 -46.18
CA LEU A 226 -7.72 18.40 -45.13
C LEU A 226 -6.62 17.44 -45.60
N ILE A 227 -6.73 16.92 -46.83
CA ILE A 227 -5.69 16.05 -47.41
C ILE A 227 -4.41 16.86 -47.64
N GLU A 228 -4.51 18.09 -48.15
CA GLU A 228 -3.34 18.97 -48.33
C GLU A 228 -2.62 19.25 -47.01
N THR A 229 -3.37 19.50 -45.93
CA THR A 229 -2.80 19.66 -44.59
C THR A 229 -2.16 18.37 -44.10
N ALA A 230 -2.81 17.21 -44.32
CA ALA A 230 -2.29 15.91 -43.93
C ALA A 230 -0.95 15.57 -44.60
N LEU A 231 -0.79 15.94 -45.88
CA LEU A 231 0.40 15.69 -46.70
C LEU A 231 1.68 16.41 -46.20
N ARG A 232 1.60 17.20 -45.12
CA ARG A 232 2.77 17.77 -44.40
C ARG A 232 3.42 16.79 -43.41
N SER A 233 2.77 15.65 -43.16
CA SER A 233 3.25 14.58 -42.28
C SER A 233 3.94 13.48 -43.09
N GLU A 234 4.73 12.62 -42.46
CA GLU A 234 5.41 11.51 -43.15
C GLU A 234 4.42 10.43 -43.62
N VAL A 235 3.30 10.27 -42.90
CA VAL A 235 2.23 9.32 -43.24
C VAL A 235 0.85 9.97 -43.16
N VAL A 236 0.04 9.74 -44.18
CA VAL A 236 -1.37 10.14 -44.26
C VAL A 236 -2.25 8.91 -44.26
N ILE A 237 -3.26 8.89 -43.39
CA ILE A 237 -4.26 7.83 -43.31
C ILE A 237 -5.64 8.42 -43.56
N LEU A 238 -6.28 7.97 -44.64
CA LEU A 238 -7.66 8.29 -44.99
C LEU A 238 -8.53 7.09 -44.60
N SER A 239 -9.50 7.30 -43.70
CA SER A 239 -10.40 6.23 -43.25
C SER A 239 -11.81 6.47 -43.78
N GLY A 240 -12.22 5.66 -44.76
CA GLY A 240 -13.44 5.86 -45.54
C GLY A 240 -13.15 6.26 -47.00
N GLY A 241 -14.18 6.22 -47.85
CA GLY A 241 -14.13 6.80 -49.21
C GLY A 241 -13.24 6.11 -50.26
N VAL A 242 -12.76 4.89 -50.00
CA VAL A 242 -11.80 4.14 -50.85
C VAL A 242 -12.40 2.87 -51.47
N SER A 243 -13.73 2.78 -51.50
CA SER A 243 -14.40 1.65 -52.15
C SER A 243 -14.49 1.86 -53.67
N ALA A 244 -15.08 0.91 -54.38
CA ALA A 244 -15.34 1.01 -55.82
C ALA A 244 -16.78 1.52 -56.10
N GLY A 245 -17.33 2.36 -55.22
CA GLY A 245 -18.67 2.91 -55.35
C GLY A 245 -18.71 4.15 -56.25
N LYS A 246 -19.87 4.47 -56.83
CA LYS A 246 -20.09 5.66 -57.68
C LYS A 246 -19.88 7.02 -56.97
N ARG A 247 -19.60 7.05 -55.67
CA ARG A 247 -19.46 8.27 -54.83
C ARG A 247 -18.13 8.36 -54.07
N ASP A 248 -17.16 7.49 -54.34
CA ASP A 248 -15.86 7.51 -53.67
C ASP A 248 -14.94 8.58 -54.30
N LEU A 249 -14.91 9.77 -53.70
CA LEU A 249 -14.14 10.93 -54.20
C LEU A 249 -12.65 10.91 -53.81
N VAL A 250 -12.23 10.03 -52.90
CA VAL A 250 -10.86 10.02 -52.37
C VAL A 250 -9.79 9.74 -53.43
N PRO A 251 -9.93 8.73 -54.33
CA PRO A 251 -8.90 8.48 -55.35
C PRO A 251 -8.69 9.67 -56.30
N GLU A 252 -9.77 10.38 -56.64
CA GLU A 252 -9.72 11.58 -57.50
C GLU A 252 -9.07 12.77 -56.77
N ALA A 253 -9.46 13.03 -55.51
CA ALA A 253 -8.86 14.08 -54.69
C ALA A 253 -7.34 13.87 -54.48
N LEU A 254 -6.93 12.61 -54.29
CA LEU A 254 -5.52 12.23 -54.20
C LEU A 254 -4.76 12.50 -55.50
N ALA A 255 -5.34 12.16 -56.65
CA ALA A 255 -4.74 12.42 -57.96
C ALA A 255 -4.57 13.93 -58.22
N LEU A 256 -5.58 14.76 -57.89
CA LEU A 256 -5.51 16.22 -58.01
C LEU A 256 -4.41 16.84 -57.15
N LEU A 257 -4.13 16.26 -55.98
CA LEU A 257 -3.05 16.69 -55.08
C LEU A 257 -1.68 16.08 -55.42
N GLY A 258 -1.57 15.40 -56.56
CA GLY A 258 -0.32 14.84 -57.07
C GLY A 258 0.16 13.59 -56.34
N VAL A 259 -0.75 12.82 -55.75
CA VAL A 259 -0.43 11.51 -55.14
C VAL A 259 -0.46 10.43 -56.22
N THR A 260 0.65 9.71 -56.37
CA THR A 260 0.76 8.56 -57.28
C THR A 260 0.24 7.31 -56.58
N ALA A 261 -0.85 6.73 -57.07
CA ALA A 261 -1.40 5.47 -56.55
C ALA A 261 -0.62 4.26 -57.09
N HIS A 262 -0.24 3.34 -56.20
CA HIS A 262 0.50 2.11 -56.54
C HIS A 262 -0.42 0.91 -56.68
N PHE A 263 -1.42 0.78 -55.79
CA PHE A 263 -2.47 -0.23 -55.90
C PHE A 263 -3.71 0.15 -55.09
N HIS A 264 -4.85 -0.50 -55.38
CA HIS A 264 -6.16 -0.17 -54.80
C HIS A 264 -6.96 -1.36 -54.23
N LYS A 265 -6.44 -2.60 -54.32
CA LYS A 265 -7.15 -3.82 -53.86
C LYS A 265 -6.17 -4.89 -53.41
N VAL A 266 -6.46 -5.50 -52.26
CA VAL A 266 -5.69 -6.63 -51.69
C VAL A 266 -6.59 -7.87 -51.53
N ALA A 267 -6.04 -9.04 -51.82
CA ALA A 267 -6.69 -10.34 -51.71
C ALA A 267 -6.74 -10.82 -50.25
N MET A 268 -7.58 -10.19 -49.43
CA MET A 268 -7.77 -10.55 -48.01
C MET A 268 -9.20 -10.32 -47.52
N LYS A 269 -9.55 -10.96 -46.40
CA LYS A 269 -10.82 -10.77 -45.68
C LYS A 269 -10.56 -10.64 -44.17
N PRO A 270 -11.16 -9.66 -43.47
CA PRO A 270 -11.78 -8.43 -44.01
C PRO A 270 -10.74 -7.49 -44.66
N GLY A 271 -11.13 -6.40 -45.33
CA GLY A 271 -10.17 -5.40 -45.87
C GLY A 271 -9.77 -5.49 -47.35
N LYS A 272 -10.68 -5.91 -48.24
CA LYS A 272 -10.43 -5.96 -49.71
C LYS A 272 -10.05 -4.60 -50.33
N PRO A 273 -10.82 -3.49 -50.14
CA PRO A 273 -10.43 -2.20 -50.66
C PRO A 273 -9.33 -1.61 -49.77
N PHE A 274 -8.16 -1.34 -50.34
CA PHE A 274 -7.04 -0.73 -49.63
C PHE A 274 -6.18 0.00 -50.66
N LEU A 275 -6.08 1.31 -50.51
CA LEU A 275 -5.30 2.18 -51.37
C LEU A 275 -3.92 2.41 -50.75
N PHE A 276 -2.88 2.28 -51.55
CA PHE A 276 -1.55 2.79 -51.21
C PHE A 276 -1.02 3.68 -52.33
N GLY A 277 -0.48 4.83 -51.96
CA GLY A 277 0.14 5.80 -52.87
C GLY A 277 1.23 6.61 -52.18
N THR A 278 1.94 7.43 -52.95
CA THR A 278 3.00 8.29 -52.43
C THR A 278 2.97 9.68 -53.05
N ARG A 279 3.43 10.68 -52.30
CA ARG A 279 3.74 12.04 -52.79
C ARG A 279 5.12 12.44 -52.29
N GLY A 280 6.11 12.42 -53.18
CA GLY A 280 7.52 12.48 -52.77
C GLY A 280 7.84 11.35 -51.79
N THR A 281 8.29 11.69 -50.58
CA THR A 281 8.58 10.75 -49.49
C THR A 281 7.38 10.45 -48.57
N THR A 282 6.25 11.13 -48.76
CA THR A 282 5.05 10.95 -47.92
C THR A 282 4.28 9.72 -48.35
N LEU A 283 3.99 8.83 -47.40
CA LEU A 283 3.18 7.63 -47.62
C LEU A 283 1.70 7.92 -47.42
N VAL A 284 0.84 7.52 -48.35
CA VAL A 284 -0.59 7.78 -48.31
C VAL A 284 -1.37 6.46 -48.34
N PHE A 285 -2.21 6.25 -47.33
CA PHE A 285 -3.00 5.05 -47.16
C PHE A 285 -4.49 5.38 -47.15
N GLY A 286 -5.27 4.66 -47.96
CA GLY A 286 -6.72 4.69 -47.95
C GLY A 286 -7.29 3.40 -47.40
N LEU A 287 -7.96 3.47 -46.25
CA LEU A 287 -8.48 2.33 -45.51
C LEU A 287 -10.02 2.22 -45.63
N PRO A 288 -10.58 1.01 -45.62
CA PRO A 288 -12.03 0.80 -45.62
C PRO A 288 -12.70 1.48 -44.42
N GLY A 289 -13.91 2.05 -44.62
CA GLY A 289 -14.70 2.64 -43.54
C GLY A 289 -15.16 1.63 -42.46
N ASN A 290 -15.09 0.33 -42.75
CA ASN A 290 -15.38 -0.72 -41.79
C ASN A 290 -14.31 -0.82 -40.68
N PRO A 291 -14.66 -0.73 -39.38
CA PRO A 291 -13.67 -0.68 -38.29
C PRO A 291 -12.76 -1.90 -38.18
N VAL A 292 -13.30 -3.12 -38.30
CA VAL A 292 -12.49 -4.36 -38.22
C VAL A 292 -11.55 -4.45 -39.42
N SER A 293 -12.03 -4.07 -40.61
CA SER A 293 -11.20 -4.03 -41.82
C SER A 293 -10.06 -3.01 -41.67
N SER A 294 -10.36 -1.80 -41.21
CA SER A 294 -9.36 -0.77 -40.92
C SER A 294 -8.31 -1.24 -39.90
N PHE A 295 -8.74 -1.92 -38.83
CA PHE A 295 -7.85 -2.49 -37.83
C PHE A 295 -6.88 -3.51 -38.43
N VAL A 296 -7.39 -4.50 -39.16
CA VAL A 296 -6.56 -5.55 -39.77
C VAL A 296 -5.61 -4.97 -40.82
N CYS A 297 -6.08 -4.07 -41.67
CA CYS A 297 -5.24 -3.39 -42.66
C CYS A 297 -4.12 -2.58 -42.00
N PHE A 298 -4.38 -1.91 -40.88
CA PHE A 298 -3.35 -1.20 -40.13
C PHE A 298 -2.26 -2.15 -39.63
N GLU A 299 -2.64 -3.22 -38.91
CA GLU A 299 -1.68 -4.15 -38.31
C GLU A 299 -0.81 -4.86 -39.34
N LEU A 300 -1.38 -5.23 -40.50
CA LEU A 300 -0.65 -5.95 -41.56
C LEU A 300 0.24 -5.05 -42.42
N PHE A 301 -0.14 -3.78 -42.64
CA PHE A 301 0.51 -2.92 -43.63
C PHE A 301 1.10 -1.63 -43.04
N LEU A 302 0.33 -0.90 -42.24
CA LEU A 302 0.75 0.40 -41.72
C LEU A 302 1.74 0.24 -40.57
N ARG A 303 1.49 -0.68 -39.63
CA ARG A 303 2.39 -0.98 -38.51
C ARG A 303 3.83 -1.31 -38.99
N PRO A 304 4.06 -2.26 -39.92
CA PRO A 304 5.42 -2.54 -40.39
C PRO A 304 6.05 -1.35 -41.14
N ALA A 305 5.27 -0.55 -41.88
CA ALA A 305 5.77 0.67 -42.51
C ALA A 305 6.21 1.72 -41.48
N LEU A 306 5.39 1.98 -40.45
CA LEU A 306 5.73 2.90 -39.36
C LEU A 306 6.98 2.44 -38.58
N ARG A 307 7.09 1.14 -38.30
CA ARG A 307 8.27 0.55 -37.67
C ARG A 307 9.53 0.75 -38.52
N ARG A 308 9.42 0.56 -39.85
CA ARG A 308 10.52 0.80 -40.78
C ARG A 308 10.92 2.27 -40.83
N LEU A 309 9.97 3.21 -40.89
CA LEU A 309 10.24 4.65 -40.82
C LEU A 309 11.00 5.01 -39.52
N ALA A 310 10.58 4.42 -38.39
CA ALA A 310 11.19 4.60 -37.08
C ALA A 310 12.51 3.81 -36.86
N GLY A 311 13.05 3.18 -37.90
CA GLY A 311 14.37 2.52 -37.87
C GLY A 311 14.38 1.09 -37.33
N PHE A 312 13.24 0.50 -37.01
CA PHE A 312 13.19 -0.90 -36.55
C PHE A 312 13.55 -1.85 -37.69
N THR A 313 14.32 -2.88 -37.35
CA THR A 313 14.68 -3.98 -38.27
C THR A 313 13.70 -5.14 -38.18
N ASN A 314 13.20 -5.44 -36.97
CA ASN A 314 12.11 -6.38 -36.77
C ASN A 314 10.76 -5.65 -36.93
N LEU A 315 10.12 -5.88 -38.07
CA LEU A 315 8.87 -5.22 -38.45
C LEU A 315 7.63 -6.02 -38.07
N ASP A 316 7.79 -7.30 -37.76
CA ASP A 316 6.69 -8.24 -37.59
C ASP A 316 6.15 -8.27 -36.16
N LEU A 317 4.92 -8.77 -36.01
CA LEU A 317 4.44 -9.23 -34.71
C LEU A 317 4.92 -10.67 -34.51
N PRO A 318 5.17 -11.09 -33.25
CA PRO A 318 5.40 -12.51 -32.96
C PRO A 318 4.22 -13.34 -33.48
N CYS A 319 4.51 -14.32 -34.33
CA CYS A 319 3.54 -15.30 -34.81
C CYS A 319 3.88 -16.65 -34.16
N ARG A 320 2.86 -17.40 -33.77
CA ARG A 320 2.99 -18.75 -33.19
C ARG A 320 1.89 -19.63 -33.73
N ASP A 321 2.23 -20.89 -33.97
CA ASP A 321 1.23 -21.92 -34.24
C ASP A 321 0.55 -22.32 -32.93
N ALA A 322 -0.74 -22.66 -32.99
CA ALA A 322 -1.52 -23.04 -31.81
C ALA A 322 -2.67 -23.98 -32.18
N LEU A 323 -3.09 -24.80 -31.22
CA LEU A 323 -4.22 -25.73 -31.40
C LEU A 323 -5.54 -25.02 -31.15
N LEU A 324 -6.52 -25.22 -32.03
CA LEU A 324 -7.87 -24.73 -31.82
C LEU A 324 -8.52 -25.48 -30.64
N SER A 325 -9.07 -24.74 -29.68
CA SER A 325 -9.74 -25.28 -28.51
C SER A 325 -11.18 -25.71 -28.80
N VAL A 326 -11.69 -25.34 -29.98
CA VAL A 326 -13.04 -25.61 -30.47
C VAL A 326 -12.98 -25.91 -31.96
N ASP A 327 -13.83 -26.81 -32.44
CA ASP A 327 -13.98 -27.06 -33.87
C ASP A 327 -14.38 -25.76 -34.59
N PHE A 328 -13.65 -25.41 -35.64
CA PHE A 328 -13.87 -24.20 -36.43
C PHE A 328 -13.90 -24.53 -37.92
N THR A 329 -15.07 -24.38 -38.54
CA THR A 329 -15.22 -24.53 -39.99
C THR A 329 -14.90 -23.22 -40.69
N HIS A 330 -13.92 -23.25 -41.59
CA HIS A 330 -13.49 -22.10 -42.39
C HIS A 330 -13.71 -22.37 -43.88
N GLU A 331 -14.59 -21.57 -44.50
CA GLU A 331 -14.72 -21.50 -45.95
C GLU A 331 -14.41 -20.07 -46.41
N ALA A 332 -13.27 -19.87 -47.07
CA ALA A 332 -12.96 -18.60 -47.72
C ALA A 332 -12.16 -18.79 -49.02
N ASP A 333 -12.44 -17.92 -49.98
CA ASP A 333 -11.78 -17.82 -51.29
C ASP A 333 -10.42 -17.11 -51.24
N ARG A 334 -10.02 -16.61 -50.06
CA ARG A 334 -8.80 -15.81 -49.85
C ARG A 334 -8.37 -15.80 -48.38
N PRO A 335 -7.11 -15.44 -48.08
CA PRO A 335 -6.62 -15.34 -46.70
C PRO A 335 -7.57 -14.54 -45.81
N THR A 336 -8.00 -15.15 -44.71
CA THR A 336 -8.94 -14.54 -43.77
C THR A 336 -8.30 -14.40 -42.39
N PHE A 337 -8.41 -13.20 -41.83
CA PHE A 337 -7.87 -12.84 -40.52
C PHE A 337 -9.01 -12.71 -39.52
N HIS A 338 -9.00 -13.56 -38.50
CA HIS A 338 -10.03 -13.61 -37.46
C HIS A 338 -9.47 -13.07 -36.13
N PRO A 339 -10.28 -12.34 -35.35
CA PRO A 339 -9.99 -12.14 -33.94
C PRO A 339 -9.97 -13.48 -33.20
N ALA A 340 -8.98 -13.70 -32.34
CA ALA A 340 -8.83 -14.92 -31.56
C ALA A 340 -8.37 -14.62 -30.12
N ARG A 341 -8.70 -15.52 -29.20
CA ARG A 341 -8.25 -15.50 -27.80
C ARG A 341 -7.31 -16.68 -27.56
N VAL A 342 -6.15 -16.40 -26.97
CA VAL A 342 -5.14 -17.40 -26.65
C VAL A 342 -5.24 -17.73 -25.16
N GLU A 343 -5.35 -19.01 -24.81
CA GLU A 343 -5.39 -19.48 -23.42
C GLU A 343 -4.12 -20.29 -23.11
N GLU A 344 -3.45 -19.97 -21.99
CA GLU A 344 -2.35 -20.80 -21.49
C GLU A 344 -2.95 -21.98 -20.70
N PRO A 345 -2.49 -23.24 -20.93
CA PRO A 345 -3.00 -24.39 -20.21
C PRO A 345 -2.75 -24.26 -18.71
N SER A 346 -3.79 -24.44 -17.88
CA SER A 346 -3.66 -24.44 -16.42
C SER A 346 -2.80 -25.62 -15.98
N ALA A 347 -1.80 -25.38 -15.12
CA ALA A 347 -0.88 -26.39 -14.59
C ALA A 347 -1.56 -27.56 -13.83
N THR A 348 -2.85 -27.47 -13.52
CA THR A 348 -3.65 -28.49 -12.83
C THR A 348 -4.34 -29.51 -13.75
N ALA A 349 -4.24 -29.36 -15.07
CA ALA A 349 -4.88 -30.28 -16.02
C ALA A 349 -3.84 -30.90 -16.96
N ASN A 350 -3.10 -31.91 -16.49
CA ASN A 350 -2.52 -32.98 -17.33
C ASN A 350 -1.87 -34.07 -16.46
N GLN A 351 -2.69 -34.94 -15.88
CA GLN A 351 -2.27 -36.31 -15.52
C GLN A 351 -2.90 -37.38 -16.43
N ALA A 352 -3.74 -36.99 -17.41
CA ALA A 352 -4.51 -37.94 -18.24
C ALA A 352 -4.14 -37.95 -19.73
N SER A 353 -3.03 -37.33 -20.15
CA SER A 353 -2.62 -37.29 -21.56
C SER A 353 -1.09 -37.47 -21.68
N ARG A 354 -0.59 -38.58 -21.13
CA ARG A 354 0.70 -39.14 -21.53
C ARG A 354 0.54 -39.83 -22.88
N GLN A 355 0.54 -39.03 -23.95
CA GLN A 355 0.92 -39.40 -25.33
C GLN A 355 0.66 -38.17 -26.20
N LEU A 356 1.59 -37.20 -26.17
CA LEU A 356 1.80 -36.17 -27.18
C LEU A 356 3.11 -35.47 -26.79
N GLU A 357 4.22 -36.11 -27.15
CA GLU A 357 5.55 -35.51 -27.07
C GLU A 357 5.71 -34.51 -28.22
N SER A 358 5.30 -33.27 -27.98
CA SER A 358 6.01 -32.10 -28.50
C SER A 358 5.67 -30.89 -27.63
N ALA A 359 6.68 -30.12 -27.27
CA ALA A 359 6.51 -28.82 -26.64
C ALA A 359 5.63 -27.91 -27.52
N GLU A 360 4.81 -27.05 -26.91
CA GLU A 360 3.97 -25.99 -27.53
C GLU A 360 2.43 -26.21 -27.61
N SER A 361 1.79 -26.90 -26.66
CA SER A 361 0.31 -26.95 -26.62
C SER A 361 -0.32 -25.78 -25.85
N ARG A 362 -0.47 -24.61 -26.50
CA ARG A 362 -1.43 -23.55 -26.09
C ARG A 362 -2.73 -23.71 -26.88
N PHE A 363 -3.87 -23.55 -26.22
CA PHE A 363 -5.19 -23.67 -26.84
C PHE A 363 -5.72 -22.28 -27.25
N VAL A 364 -6.32 -22.18 -28.43
CA VAL A 364 -6.86 -20.92 -28.97
C VAL A 364 -8.35 -21.08 -29.26
N SER A 365 -9.17 -20.19 -28.70
CA SER A 365 -10.57 -20.06 -29.10
C SER A 365 -10.72 -18.96 -30.16
N VAL A 366 -11.22 -19.34 -31.34
CA VAL A 366 -11.57 -18.39 -32.40
C VAL A 366 -13.02 -17.95 -32.16
N ALA A 367 -13.30 -16.65 -32.27
CA ALA A 367 -14.67 -16.16 -32.14
C ALA A 367 -15.58 -16.83 -33.21
N PRO A 368 -16.79 -17.30 -32.86
CA PRO A 368 -17.66 -18.02 -33.80
C PRO A 368 -17.91 -17.24 -35.09
N ALA A 369 -17.97 -17.95 -36.22
CA ALA A 369 -18.16 -17.40 -37.57
C ALA A 369 -19.43 -16.52 -37.74
N ALA A 370 -20.39 -16.58 -36.82
CA ALA A 370 -21.57 -15.72 -36.82
C ALA A 370 -21.26 -14.21 -36.71
N ASP A 371 -20.09 -13.82 -36.19
CA ASP A 371 -19.66 -12.42 -36.08
C ASP A 371 -18.81 -11.93 -37.28
N ALA A 372 -18.59 -12.78 -38.30
CA ALA A 372 -17.85 -12.43 -39.52
C ALA A 372 -18.58 -11.45 -40.46
N THR A 373 -19.78 -10.97 -40.10
CA THR A 373 -20.49 -9.87 -40.79
C THR A 373 -20.02 -8.47 -40.37
N GLY A 374 -19.01 -8.37 -39.48
CA GLY A 374 -18.05 -7.27 -39.50
C GLY A 374 -18.54 -5.92 -38.96
N SER A 375 -19.14 -5.84 -37.79
CA SER A 375 -19.49 -4.54 -37.18
C SER A 375 -19.19 -4.37 -35.69
N LYS A 376 -18.72 -5.42 -34.99
CA LYS A 376 -18.45 -5.35 -33.54
C LYS A 376 -16.97 -5.61 -33.22
N LEU A 377 -16.31 -4.57 -32.72
CA LEU A 377 -15.13 -4.70 -31.85
C LEU A 377 -15.68 -4.87 -30.42
N SER A 378 -15.84 -6.11 -29.94
CA SER A 378 -16.21 -6.37 -28.54
C SER A 378 -14.96 -6.36 -27.66
N VAL A 379 -14.96 -5.53 -26.62
CA VAL A 379 -13.94 -5.52 -25.56
C VAL A 379 -14.64 -6.00 -24.29
N GLY A 380 -14.67 -7.31 -24.09
CA GLY A 380 -15.32 -7.94 -22.95
C GLY A 380 -14.48 -9.08 -22.40
N GLY A 381 -13.84 -8.83 -21.25
CA GLY A 381 -13.20 -9.85 -20.40
C GLY A 381 -12.00 -10.55 -21.02
N GLU A 382 -10.81 -10.07 -20.68
CA GLU A 382 -9.50 -10.61 -21.10
C GLU A 382 -9.10 -10.27 -22.53
N CYS A 383 -7.78 -10.14 -22.72
CA CYS A 383 -7.13 -9.39 -23.77
C CYS A 383 -7.36 -10.04 -25.16
N VAL A 384 -7.58 -9.23 -26.21
CA VAL A 384 -7.38 -9.71 -27.58
C VAL A 384 -5.87 -9.82 -27.75
N ASP A 385 -5.33 -11.03 -27.58
CA ASP A 385 -3.88 -11.28 -27.57
C ASP A 385 -3.27 -11.44 -28.98
N GLY A 386 -4.08 -11.57 -30.04
CA GLY A 386 -3.56 -11.69 -31.42
C GLY A 386 -4.62 -11.78 -32.53
N LEU A 387 -4.17 -11.86 -33.78
CA LEU A 387 -4.96 -12.16 -34.98
C LEU A 387 -4.65 -13.60 -35.42
N ALA A 388 -5.66 -14.46 -35.58
CA ALA A 388 -5.50 -15.80 -36.15
C ALA A 388 -5.68 -15.77 -37.68
N ARG A 389 -4.78 -16.43 -38.41
CA ARG A 389 -4.87 -16.60 -39.87
C ARG A 389 -5.47 -17.97 -40.19
N GLY A 390 -6.66 -17.99 -40.79
CA GLY A 390 -7.23 -19.22 -41.33
C GLY A 390 -6.57 -19.61 -42.65
N VAL A 391 -6.08 -20.85 -42.76
CA VAL A 391 -5.61 -21.46 -44.01
C VAL A 391 -6.59 -22.58 -44.35
N ALA A 392 -7.19 -22.55 -45.54
CA ALA A 392 -8.11 -23.60 -45.97
C ALA A 392 -7.31 -24.87 -46.31
N THR A 393 -7.48 -25.93 -45.53
CA THR A 393 -7.04 -27.28 -45.92
C THR A 393 -8.23 -28.00 -46.55
N LEU A 394 -8.18 -28.21 -47.87
CA LEU A 394 -9.15 -29.01 -48.61
C LEU A 394 -9.08 -30.47 -48.12
N HIS A 395 -10.08 -30.90 -47.34
CA HIS A 395 -10.40 -32.32 -47.20
C HIS A 395 -11.69 -32.61 -47.97
N ALA A 396 -11.51 -33.25 -49.12
CA ALA A 396 -12.56 -33.83 -49.91
C ALA A 396 -13.24 -34.96 -49.10
N GLY A 397 -14.54 -34.85 -48.85
CA GLY A 397 -15.25 -35.91 -48.14
C GLY A 397 -16.73 -35.66 -47.83
N ARG A 398 -17.58 -36.07 -48.79
CA ARG A 398 -18.96 -36.58 -48.60
C ARG A 398 -20.07 -35.61 -48.17
N HIS A 399 -20.86 -35.25 -49.19
CA HIS A 399 -22.33 -35.12 -49.23
C HIS A 399 -23.11 -35.35 -47.92
N ARG A 400 -24.00 -34.39 -47.62
CA ARG A 400 -25.44 -34.67 -47.44
C ARG A 400 -26.30 -33.42 -47.68
N SER A 401 -27.31 -33.63 -48.51
CA SER A 401 -28.37 -32.71 -48.95
C SER A 401 -29.30 -32.31 -47.80
N TYR A 402 -29.81 -31.07 -47.80
CA TYR A 402 -31.25 -30.79 -47.67
C TYR A 402 -31.61 -29.42 -48.31
N SER A 403 -32.62 -29.48 -49.17
CA SER A 403 -33.50 -28.45 -49.75
C SER A 403 -34.33 -27.71 -48.67
N SER A 404 -35.02 -26.57 -48.81
CA SER A 404 -35.49 -25.70 -49.91
C SER A 404 -36.28 -24.47 -49.33
N PHE A 405 -36.63 -23.50 -50.22
CA PHE A 405 -37.67 -22.42 -50.13
C PHE A 405 -37.41 -21.20 -49.22
N GLY A 406 -37.68 -19.92 -49.58
CA GLY A 406 -38.23 -19.22 -50.76
C GLY A 406 -38.06 -17.67 -50.57
N LEU A 407 -37.81 -16.88 -51.62
CA LEU A 407 -38.70 -15.88 -52.27
C LEU A 407 -39.36 -14.84 -51.29
N THR A 408 -39.36 -13.51 -51.44
CA THR A 408 -39.35 -12.60 -52.61
C THR A 408 -39.10 -11.12 -52.19
N MET A 409 -38.75 -10.29 -53.19
CA MET A 409 -38.48 -8.84 -53.26
C MET A 409 -39.52 -7.85 -52.66
N LYS A 410 -39.10 -6.60 -52.30
CA LYS A 410 -39.27 -5.37 -53.12
C LYS A 410 -38.96 -4.03 -52.38
N GLN A 411 -38.17 -3.20 -53.08
CA GLN A 411 -38.29 -1.75 -53.34
C GLN A 411 -38.19 -0.67 -52.22
N THR A 412 -37.06 0.05 -52.26
CA THR A 412 -36.85 1.52 -52.17
C THR A 412 -37.82 2.32 -53.07
N PRO A 413 -37.92 3.68 -53.03
CA PRO A 413 -37.12 4.67 -52.28
C PRO A 413 -37.91 5.82 -51.60
N GLY A 414 -37.25 6.62 -50.75
CA GLY A 414 -37.83 7.86 -50.24
C GLY A 414 -37.08 8.47 -49.04
N ILE A 415 -35.90 9.03 -49.32
CA ILE A 415 -35.17 10.03 -48.52
C ILE A 415 -36.03 11.32 -48.55
N THR A 416 -36.24 12.18 -47.55
CA THR A 416 -35.44 12.86 -46.50
C THR A 416 -36.49 13.56 -45.63
N LEU A 417 -36.55 13.43 -44.29
CA LEU A 417 -35.74 14.12 -43.28
C LEU A 417 -35.55 15.63 -43.48
N GLY A 418 -36.42 16.39 -42.82
CA GLY A 418 -36.08 17.57 -42.02
C GLY A 418 -36.95 17.48 -40.75
N ASP A 419 -36.59 17.98 -39.58
CA ASP A 419 -35.40 18.69 -39.16
C ASP A 419 -35.41 18.71 -37.62
N ALA A 420 -34.29 19.15 -37.04
CA ALA A 420 -34.12 19.57 -35.64
C ALA A 420 -33.86 18.50 -34.56
N GLY A 421 -32.67 18.58 -33.95
CA GLY A 421 -32.48 18.20 -32.54
C GLY A 421 -31.28 17.33 -32.21
N THR A 422 -30.07 17.85 -32.46
CA THR A 422 -28.86 17.75 -31.62
C THR A 422 -28.92 16.92 -30.31
N LEU A 423 -27.85 16.12 -30.04
CA LEU A 423 -27.16 15.85 -28.74
C LEU A 423 -27.00 14.37 -28.31
N THR A 424 -25.78 13.79 -28.22
CA THR A 424 -25.41 12.56 -27.43
C THR A 424 -23.89 12.44 -27.39
N HIS A 425 -23.20 12.62 -26.27
CA HIS A 425 -23.21 11.85 -25.01
C HIS A 425 -22.49 10.48 -25.04
N PRO A 426 -21.53 10.25 -24.13
CA PRO A 426 -20.82 8.98 -23.93
C PRO A 426 -21.75 7.78 -23.67
N THR A 427 -21.35 6.57 -24.06
CA THR A 427 -22.06 5.35 -23.62
C THR A 427 -21.91 5.20 -22.10
N ARG A 428 -23.05 5.18 -21.39
CA ARG A 428 -23.12 5.28 -19.91
C ARG A 428 -22.25 4.26 -19.16
N ARG A 429 -22.02 3.04 -19.70
CA ARG A 429 -21.31 1.95 -19.00
C ARG A 429 -19.78 2.13 -18.88
N SER A 430 -19.10 2.68 -19.88
CA SER A 430 -17.63 2.83 -19.87
C SER A 430 -17.17 4.04 -19.04
N VAL A 431 -17.96 5.13 -19.09
CA VAL A 431 -17.77 6.30 -18.22
C VAL A 431 -18.03 5.92 -16.76
N ALA A 432 -19.09 5.16 -16.48
CA ALA A 432 -19.36 4.66 -15.13
C ALA A 432 -18.18 3.86 -14.56
N PHE A 433 -17.59 2.93 -15.31
CA PHE A 433 -16.47 2.13 -14.80
C PHE A 433 -15.24 2.97 -14.45
N ARG A 434 -14.79 3.85 -15.36
CA ARG A 434 -13.61 4.71 -15.11
C ARG A 434 -13.83 5.65 -13.93
N SER A 435 -15.01 6.26 -13.84
CA SER A 435 -15.36 7.15 -12.73
C SER A 435 -15.40 6.42 -11.39
N LEU A 436 -15.82 5.16 -11.36
CA LEU A 436 -15.82 4.35 -10.13
C LEU A 436 -14.40 3.95 -9.70
N VAL A 437 -13.50 3.67 -10.65
CA VAL A 437 -12.07 3.45 -10.34
C VAL A 437 -11.44 4.73 -9.79
N LEU A 438 -11.66 5.87 -10.45
CA LEU A 438 -11.15 7.17 -9.98
C LEU A 438 -11.69 7.54 -8.61
N ALA A 439 -12.98 7.28 -8.35
CA ALA A 439 -13.59 7.52 -7.06
C ALA A 439 -12.97 6.65 -5.95
N ALA A 440 -12.71 5.37 -6.24
CA ALA A 440 -12.05 4.46 -5.30
C ALA A 440 -10.61 4.93 -4.97
N LEU A 441 -9.84 5.28 -6.01
CA LEU A 441 -8.47 5.78 -5.87
C LEU A 441 -8.42 7.13 -5.16
N ALA A 442 -9.36 8.04 -5.45
CA ALA A 442 -9.44 9.34 -4.79
C ALA A 442 -9.72 9.17 -3.28
N SER A 443 -10.66 8.30 -2.92
CA SER A 443 -10.96 8.03 -1.50
C SER A 443 -9.76 7.43 -0.77
N SER A 444 -9.11 6.44 -1.39
CA SER A 444 -7.88 5.80 -0.89
C SER A 444 -6.74 6.81 -0.69
N ALA A 445 -6.48 7.67 -1.68
CA ALA A 445 -5.44 8.69 -1.62
C ALA A 445 -5.72 9.75 -0.55
N LEU A 446 -6.95 10.28 -0.47
CA LEU A 446 -7.35 11.25 0.56
C LEU A 446 -7.16 10.68 1.96
N LEU A 447 -7.54 9.42 2.18
CA LEU A 447 -7.37 8.76 3.47
C LEU A 447 -5.90 8.51 3.80
N ALA A 448 -5.09 8.11 2.80
CA ALA A 448 -3.65 7.94 2.99
C ALA A 448 -2.94 9.25 3.38
N MET A 449 -3.31 10.38 2.76
CA MET A 449 -2.76 11.69 3.10
C MET A 449 -3.25 12.22 4.45
N ALA A 450 -4.42 11.78 4.92
CA ALA A 450 -4.97 12.17 6.22
C ALA A 450 -4.21 11.56 7.42
N TYR A 451 -3.47 10.47 7.20
CA TYR A 451 -2.62 9.83 8.20
C TYR A 451 -1.14 10.17 7.99
N PHE A 452 -0.29 9.72 8.91
CA PHE A 452 1.15 9.76 8.72
C PHE A 452 1.56 8.94 7.47
N PRO A 453 2.56 9.39 6.71
CA PRO A 453 3.52 10.46 7.03
C PRO A 453 3.04 11.90 6.77
N LEU A 454 2.00 12.12 5.96
CA LEU A 454 1.59 13.47 5.55
C LEU A 454 0.83 14.23 6.64
N ASN A 455 0.06 13.51 7.45
CA ASN A 455 -0.69 14.04 8.58
C ASN A 455 -1.61 15.24 8.22
N TRP A 456 -2.28 15.17 7.08
CA TRP A 456 -3.26 16.20 6.67
C TRP A 456 -4.64 15.84 7.19
N GLY A 457 -4.80 15.81 8.52
CA GLY A 457 -5.99 15.31 9.20
C GLY A 457 -7.33 15.89 8.73
N TRP A 458 -7.33 17.14 8.22
CA TRP A 458 -8.53 17.76 7.65
C TRP A 458 -9.09 17.03 6.42
N LEU A 459 -8.27 16.25 5.71
CA LEU A 459 -8.73 15.41 4.59
C LEU A 459 -9.65 14.27 5.05
N GLY A 460 -9.59 13.86 6.32
CA GLY A 460 -10.51 12.85 6.88
C GLY A 460 -11.99 13.24 6.73
N TRP A 461 -12.30 14.54 6.75
CA TRP A 461 -13.66 15.08 6.59
C TRP A 461 -14.24 14.92 5.17
N VAL A 462 -13.41 14.63 4.18
CA VAL A 462 -13.80 14.48 2.77
C VAL A 462 -13.37 13.15 2.14
N ALA A 463 -12.55 12.35 2.83
CA ALA A 463 -11.92 11.15 2.28
C ALA A 463 -12.92 10.09 1.81
N TRP A 464 -14.09 9.97 2.43
CA TRP A 464 -15.13 8.99 2.06
C TRP A 464 -16.17 9.54 1.09
N VAL A 465 -16.14 10.84 0.75
CA VAL A 465 -17.08 11.45 -0.20
C VAL A 465 -17.02 10.76 -1.58
N PRO A 466 -15.84 10.53 -2.19
CA PRO A 466 -15.77 9.80 -3.47
C PRO A 466 -16.27 8.36 -3.35
N PHE A 467 -16.04 7.70 -2.20
CA PHE A 467 -16.47 6.31 -1.97
C PHE A 467 -17.99 6.15 -2.07
N GLY A 468 -18.77 7.18 -1.74
CA GLY A 468 -20.23 7.17 -1.91
C GLY A 468 -20.68 6.85 -3.34
N LEU A 469 -19.87 7.18 -4.36
CA LEU A 469 -20.15 6.82 -5.75
C LEU A 469 -20.15 5.30 -5.95
N LEU A 470 -19.24 4.58 -5.29
CA LEU A 470 -19.21 3.12 -5.33
C LEU A 470 -20.46 2.53 -4.68
N VAL A 471 -20.91 3.12 -3.57
CA VAL A 471 -22.11 2.68 -2.86
C VAL A 471 -23.36 2.83 -3.73
N ARG A 472 -23.59 3.98 -4.36
CA ARG A 472 -24.82 4.21 -5.15
C ARG A 472 -24.72 3.82 -6.62
N SER A 473 -23.58 3.30 -7.05
CA SER A 473 -23.41 2.79 -8.41
C SER A 473 -24.36 1.61 -8.70
N PRO A 474 -24.77 1.41 -9.97
CA PRO A 474 -25.37 0.16 -10.41
C PRO A 474 -24.48 -1.05 -10.10
N ARG A 475 -25.00 -2.28 -10.23
CA ARG A 475 -24.13 -3.47 -10.19
C ARG A 475 -23.21 -3.44 -11.40
N VAL A 476 -21.90 -3.32 -11.15
CA VAL A 476 -20.85 -3.37 -12.17
C VAL A 476 -19.96 -4.57 -11.87
N PRO A 477 -19.68 -5.45 -12.85
CA PRO A 477 -18.75 -6.57 -12.67
C PRO A 477 -17.40 -6.08 -12.15
N GLY A 478 -16.88 -6.74 -11.12
CA GLY A 478 -15.57 -6.39 -10.54
C GLY A 478 -15.54 -5.17 -9.61
N LEU A 479 -16.67 -4.51 -9.30
CA LEU A 479 -16.71 -3.33 -8.42
C LEU A 479 -16.02 -3.56 -7.06
N TYR A 480 -16.26 -4.70 -6.41
CA TYR A 480 -15.63 -5.02 -5.13
C TYR A 480 -14.11 -5.23 -5.26
N ARG A 481 -13.66 -5.82 -6.37
CA ARG A 481 -12.23 -5.97 -6.68
C ARG A 481 -11.57 -4.61 -6.92
N ILE A 482 -12.25 -3.68 -7.60
CA ILE A 482 -11.79 -2.30 -7.78
C ILE A 482 -11.65 -1.59 -6.44
N ALA A 483 -12.69 -1.65 -5.60
CA ALA A 483 -12.68 -1.03 -4.28
C ALA A 483 -11.54 -1.58 -3.42
N TRP A 484 -11.38 -2.90 -3.39
CA TRP A 484 -10.30 -3.57 -2.66
C TRP A 484 -8.92 -3.17 -3.20
N ALA A 485 -8.68 -3.35 -4.49
CA ALA A 485 -7.39 -3.06 -5.11
C ALA A 485 -6.97 -1.59 -4.98
N ALA A 486 -7.92 -0.66 -5.03
CA ALA A 486 -7.65 0.77 -4.86
C ALA A 486 -7.16 1.13 -3.45
N PHE A 487 -7.54 0.36 -2.42
CA PHE A 487 -7.16 0.60 -1.02
C PHE A 487 -5.92 -0.21 -0.57
N VAL A 488 -5.44 -1.15 -1.37
CA VAL A 488 -4.17 -1.86 -1.11
C VAL A 488 -3.00 -0.88 -0.94
N PRO A 489 -2.78 0.11 -1.85
CA PRO A 489 -1.72 1.10 -1.68
C PRO A 489 -1.86 1.93 -0.41
N HIS A 490 -3.08 2.25 0.02
CA HIS A 490 -3.34 3.00 1.25
C HIS A 490 -2.80 2.25 2.48
N PHE A 491 -3.20 0.99 2.66
CA PHE A 491 -2.76 0.21 3.82
C PHE A 491 -1.27 -0.14 3.75
N LEU A 492 -0.73 -0.41 2.57
CA LEU A 492 0.72 -0.59 2.40
C LEU A 492 1.50 0.66 2.81
N LEU A 493 1.02 1.85 2.42
CA LEU A 493 1.67 3.11 2.77
C LEU A 493 1.58 3.41 4.27
N VAL A 494 0.37 3.43 4.85
CA VAL A 494 0.20 3.83 6.26
C VAL A 494 0.78 2.80 7.24
N LEU A 495 0.99 1.55 6.82
CA LEU A 495 1.62 0.51 7.64
C LEU A 495 3.09 0.27 7.32
N TRP A 496 3.68 1.03 6.38
CA TRP A 496 5.05 0.79 5.90
C TRP A 496 6.10 0.75 7.03
N TRP A 497 5.93 1.51 8.10
CA TRP A 497 6.82 1.48 9.27
C TRP A 497 6.98 0.09 9.88
N LEU A 498 6.00 -0.82 9.74
CA LEU A 498 6.13 -2.21 10.18
C LEU A 498 7.27 -2.95 9.45
N SER A 499 7.54 -2.63 8.18
CA SER A 499 8.54 -3.36 7.40
C SER A 499 9.98 -3.11 7.84
N VAL A 500 10.23 -2.06 8.64
CA VAL A 500 11.58 -1.62 9.03
C VAL A 500 12.14 -2.40 10.23
N ALA A 501 11.26 -3.05 11.02
CA ALA A 501 11.65 -3.73 12.26
C ALA A 501 12.59 -4.91 12.09
N ASN A 502 12.33 -5.78 11.11
CA ASN A 502 13.22 -6.85 10.66
C ASN A 502 12.64 -7.45 9.36
N TRP A 503 13.40 -8.33 8.70
CA TRP A 503 12.97 -8.94 7.43
C TRP A 503 11.64 -9.71 7.56
N PHE A 504 11.39 -10.36 8.71
CA PHE A 504 10.15 -11.08 8.96
C PHE A 504 8.95 -10.13 9.11
N MET A 505 9.15 -8.97 9.72
CA MET A 505 8.12 -7.94 9.84
C MET A 505 7.71 -7.33 8.49
N THR A 506 8.50 -7.54 7.43
CA THR A 506 8.05 -7.24 6.05
C THR A 506 6.88 -8.14 5.64
N PHE A 507 6.89 -9.42 6.04
CA PHE A 507 5.76 -10.32 5.81
C PHE A 507 4.55 -9.91 6.66
N ALA A 508 4.76 -9.57 7.93
CA ALA A 508 3.70 -9.09 8.82
C ALA A 508 3.08 -7.78 8.29
N TRP A 509 3.88 -6.86 7.76
CA TRP A 509 3.42 -5.63 7.10
C TRP A 509 2.49 -5.93 5.94
N ILE A 510 2.91 -6.80 5.00
CA ILE A 510 2.10 -7.19 3.84
C ILE A 510 0.79 -7.82 4.32
N LEU A 511 0.87 -8.80 5.23
CA LEU A 511 -0.29 -9.51 5.73
C LEU A 511 -1.27 -8.56 6.47
N MET A 512 -0.76 -7.65 7.29
CA MET A 512 -1.57 -6.67 8.01
C MET A 512 -2.19 -5.63 7.07
N ALA A 513 -1.47 -5.23 6.00
CA ALA A 513 -2.02 -4.38 4.98
C ALA A 513 -3.17 -5.07 4.23
N PHE A 514 -3.01 -6.34 3.84
CA PHE A 514 -4.08 -7.13 3.27
C PHE A 514 -5.25 -7.29 4.24
N TYR A 515 -5.00 -7.59 5.52
CA TYR A 515 -6.03 -7.64 6.56
C TYR A 515 -6.83 -6.34 6.64
N GLY A 516 -6.16 -5.18 6.65
CA GLY A 516 -6.82 -3.87 6.60
C GLY A 516 -7.73 -3.72 5.38
N THR A 517 -7.25 -4.12 4.19
CA THR A 517 -8.02 -3.98 2.94
C THR A 517 -9.28 -4.85 2.89
N LEU A 518 -9.34 -5.97 3.63
CA LEU A 518 -10.53 -6.83 3.70
C LEU A 518 -11.75 -6.08 4.25
N THR A 519 -11.54 -5.03 5.05
CA THR A 519 -12.63 -4.20 5.56
C THR A 519 -13.35 -3.41 4.45
N ILE A 520 -12.68 -3.10 3.34
CA ILE A 520 -13.23 -2.23 2.29
C ILE A 520 -14.39 -2.90 1.53
N PRO A 521 -14.26 -4.14 1.03
CA PRO A 521 -15.41 -4.88 0.49
C PRO A 521 -16.55 -5.06 1.49
N ILE A 522 -16.25 -5.25 2.78
CA ILE A 522 -17.26 -5.41 3.84
C ILE A 522 -18.07 -4.11 3.98
N VAL A 523 -17.39 -2.96 4.16
CA VAL A 523 -18.03 -1.64 4.22
C VAL A 523 -18.88 -1.40 2.97
N LEU A 524 -18.33 -1.65 1.79
CA LEU A 524 -19.07 -1.47 0.53
C LEU A 524 -20.31 -2.37 0.46
N THR A 525 -20.22 -3.61 0.91
CA THR A 525 -21.32 -4.57 0.91
C THR A 525 -22.44 -4.11 1.84
N VAL A 526 -22.10 -3.76 3.08
CA VAL A 526 -23.06 -3.31 4.09
C VAL A 526 -23.75 -2.02 3.65
N LEU A 527 -22.98 -1.03 3.17
CA LEU A 527 -23.55 0.24 2.71
C LEU A 527 -24.44 0.06 1.48
N ARG A 528 -24.05 -0.77 0.50
CA ARG A 528 -24.88 -1.07 -0.67
C ARG A 528 -26.15 -1.82 -0.30
N TRP A 529 -26.06 -2.71 0.68
CA TRP A 529 -27.21 -3.43 1.19
C TRP A 529 -28.19 -2.47 1.88
N LEU A 530 -27.71 -1.62 2.79
CA LEU A 530 -28.51 -0.58 3.47
C LEU A 530 -29.13 0.40 2.47
N ASP A 531 -28.34 0.96 1.55
CA ASP A 531 -28.81 1.97 0.57
C ASP A 531 -29.89 1.41 -0.38
N ARG A 532 -29.84 0.11 -0.70
CA ARG A 532 -30.82 -0.52 -1.61
C ARG A 532 -32.08 -1.01 -0.93
N ARG A 533 -31.94 -1.54 0.29
CA ARG A 533 -33.04 -2.18 1.04
C ARG A 533 -33.79 -1.19 1.91
N THR A 534 -33.16 -0.08 2.30
CA THR A 534 -33.70 0.88 3.28
C THR A 534 -33.93 2.27 2.64
N LEU A 535 -34.52 3.19 3.41
CA LEU A 535 -34.64 4.61 3.04
C LEU A 535 -33.63 5.49 3.81
N TRP A 536 -32.68 4.88 4.52
CA TRP A 536 -31.75 5.62 5.36
C TRP A 536 -30.62 6.25 4.52
N PRO A 537 -30.34 7.56 4.70
CA PRO A 537 -29.31 8.24 3.93
C PRO A 537 -27.90 7.82 4.36
N LEU A 538 -26.92 8.05 3.47
CA LEU A 538 -25.50 7.79 3.76
C LEU A 538 -24.96 8.65 4.90
N THR A 539 -25.57 9.80 5.17
CA THR A 539 -25.33 10.62 6.36
C THR A 539 -25.34 9.82 7.66
N TRP A 540 -26.19 8.79 7.77
CA TRP A 540 -26.30 7.95 8.98
C TRP A 540 -25.79 6.52 8.78
N THR A 541 -25.95 5.94 7.59
CA THR A 541 -25.50 4.55 7.34
C THR A 541 -23.98 4.46 7.22
N LEU A 542 -23.30 5.48 6.70
CA LEU A 542 -21.83 5.55 6.64
C LEU A 542 -21.18 5.52 8.04
N PRO A 543 -21.51 6.45 8.97
CA PRO A 543 -20.90 6.43 10.30
C PRO A 543 -21.22 5.16 11.09
N ILE A 544 -22.46 4.65 11.03
CA ILE A 544 -22.83 3.38 11.69
C ILE A 544 -21.98 2.23 11.16
N THR A 545 -21.85 2.12 9.83
CA THR A 545 -21.10 1.02 9.20
C THR A 545 -19.62 1.11 9.52
N LEU A 546 -19.02 2.30 9.43
CA LEU A 546 -17.60 2.48 9.73
C LEU A 546 -17.29 2.18 11.19
N VAL A 547 -18.09 2.67 12.15
CA VAL A 547 -17.91 2.36 13.57
C VAL A 547 -17.97 0.86 13.83
N LEU A 548 -18.95 0.14 13.26
CA LEU A 548 -19.08 -1.30 13.43
C LEU A 548 -17.91 -2.07 12.81
N VAL A 549 -17.49 -1.72 11.59
CA VAL A 549 -16.39 -2.41 10.91
C VAL A 549 -15.04 -2.10 11.58
N GLU A 550 -14.81 -0.85 12.00
CA GLU A 550 -13.63 -0.45 12.75
C GLU A 550 -13.55 -1.17 14.10
N TRP A 551 -14.68 -1.30 14.79
CA TRP A 551 -14.77 -2.05 16.03
C TRP A 551 -14.47 -3.54 15.81
N VAL A 552 -15.07 -4.16 14.79
CA VAL A 552 -14.76 -5.54 14.42
C VAL A 552 -13.27 -5.69 14.12
N ARG A 553 -12.67 -4.83 13.28
CA ARG A 553 -11.23 -4.86 12.97
C ARG A 553 -10.36 -4.72 14.23
N GLY A 554 -10.77 -3.89 15.18
CA GLY A 554 -10.08 -3.71 16.46
C GLY A 554 -10.18 -4.91 17.41
N ASN A 555 -11.10 -5.85 17.19
CA ASN A 555 -11.43 -6.93 18.14
C ASN A 555 -11.45 -8.36 17.53
N LEU A 556 -11.36 -8.51 16.21
CA LEU A 556 -11.64 -9.76 15.48
C LEU A 556 -10.55 -10.83 15.67
N ILE A 557 -9.27 -10.47 15.63
CA ILE A 557 -8.16 -11.45 15.63
C ILE A 557 -8.10 -12.20 16.96
N GLY A 558 -8.09 -11.48 18.08
CA GLY A 558 -8.13 -12.06 19.42
C GLY A 558 -9.49 -12.66 19.76
N GLY A 559 -10.59 -12.15 19.19
CA GLY A 559 -11.90 -12.82 19.28
C GLY A 559 -11.91 -14.22 18.64
N MET A 560 -11.35 -14.38 17.43
CA MET A 560 -11.23 -15.67 16.76
C MET A 560 -10.24 -16.60 17.46
N VAL A 561 -9.08 -16.10 17.90
CA VAL A 561 -8.12 -16.89 18.68
C VAL A 561 -8.76 -17.40 19.98
N SER A 562 -9.53 -16.56 20.69
CA SER A 562 -10.24 -16.95 21.92
C SER A 562 -11.34 -18.00 21.68
N LEU A 563 -12.12 -17.85 20.60
CA LEU A 563 -13.16 -18.81 20.21
C LEU A 563 -12.59 -20.19 19.83
N VAL A 564 -11.47 -20.21 19.10
CA VAL A 564 -10.89 -21.44 18.54
C VAL A 564 -10.04 -22.21 19.56
N SER A 565 -9.29 -21.50 20.40
CA SER A 565 -8.37 -22.15 21.35
C SER A 565 -9.07 -22.82 22.54
N GLY A 566 -10.40 -22.66 22.70
CA GLY A 566 -11.14 -23.04 23.91
C GLY A 566 -10.67 -22.29 25.17
N SER A 567 -9.57 -21.54 25.05
CA SER A 567 -8.91 -20.73 26.05
C SER A 567 -9.60 -19.39 26.04
N TYR A 568 -10.85 -19.43 26.51
CA TYR A 568 -11.60 -18.23 26.80
C TYR A 568 -10.81 -17.29 27.73
N GLN A 569 -9.78 -17.79 28.41
CA GLN A 569 -9.26 -17.31 29.68
C GLN A 569 -8.12 -16.28 29.61
N HIS A 570 -7.47 -16.03 28.46
CA HIS A 570 -6.19 -15.28 28.50
C HIS A 570 -5.95 -14.16 27.48
N ASP A 571 -6.75 -14.02 26.43
CA ASP A 571 -6.62 -12.88 25.51
C ASP A 571 -7.97 -12.13 25.48
N LEU A 572 -8.00 -10.88 25.97
CA LEU A 572 -9.07 -9.93 25.63
C LEU A 572 -9.28 -9.96 24.10
N PRO A 573 -10.50 -9.71 23.57
CA PRO A 573 -10.71 -9.63 22.12
C PRO A 573 -9.74 -8.60 21.52
N GLY A 574 -8.65 -9.11 21.00
CA GLY A 574 -7.52 -8.38 20.47
C GLY A 574 -7.69 -8.09 18.99
N GLY A 575 -7.06 -7.05 18.49
CA GLY A 575 -7.11 -6.73 17.07
C GLY A 575 -6.23 -5.55 16.76
N PHE A 576 -6.39 -5.02 15.55
CA PHE A 576 -5.57 -3.90 15.09
C PHE A 576 -6.43 -2.64 15.06
N ALA A 577 -6.48 -1.92 16.18
CA ALA A 577 -7.31 -0.72 16.39
C ALA A 577 -6.59 0.60 16.05
N TRP A 578 -5.52 0.55 15.26
CA TRP A 578 -4.87 1.73 14.69
C TRP A 578 -5.56 2.21 13.41
N TYR A 579 -5.28 3.45 12.98
CA TYR A 579 -5.88 4.06 11.78
C TYR A 579 -7.41 4.03 11.76
N LEU A 580 -8.05 4.34 12.89
CA LEU A 580 -9.47 4.67 12.94
C LEU A 580 -9.67 6.02 12.25
N LEU A 581 -10.80 6.23 11.58
CA LEU A 581 -11.12 7.50 10.93
C LEU A 581 -11.01 8.66 11.93
N GLY A 582 -11.41 8.46 13.18
CA GLY A 582 -11.26 9.44 14.26
C GLY A 582 -9.81 9.85 14.53
N HIS A 583 -8.82 8.96 14.35
CA HIS A 583 -7.40 9.27 14.58
C HIS A 583 -6.85 10.34 13.63
N THR A 584 -7.49 10.54 12.47
CA THR A 584 -7.18 11.68 11.58
C THR A 584 -7.37 13.03 12.28
N GLN A 585 -8.11 13.09 13.38
CA GLN A 585 -8.43 14.33 14.10
C GLN A 585 -7.56 14.58 15.34
N HIS A 586 -6.51 13.78 15.58
CA HIS A 586 -5.69 13.92 16.79
C HIS A 586 -5.17 15.35 17.01
N ASP A 587 -4.84 16.08 15.95
CA ASP A 587 -4.35 17.46 16.02
C ASP A 587 -5.42 18.53 16.30
N PHE A 588 -6.67 18.14 16.49
CA PHE A 588 -7.77 19.04 16.87
C PHE A 588 -8.28 18.68 18.28
N PRO A 589 -7.62 19.16 19.36
CA PRO A 589 -7.99 18.87 20.74
C PRO A 589 -9.48 19.10 21.03
N GLU A 590 -10.06 20.17 20.48
CA GLU A 590 -11.46 20.52 20.65
C GLU A 590 -12.40 19.46 20.04
N VAL A 591 -12.02 18.86 18.91
CA VAL A 591 -12.83 17.82 18.26
C VAL A 591 -12.74 16.51 19.02
N ILE A 592 -11.54 16.09 19.44
CA ILE A 592 -11.35 14.77 20.05
C ILE A 592 -11.96 14.66 21.45
N GLN A 593 -12.38 15.76 22.08
CA GLN A 593 -12.95 15.73 23.43
C GLN A 593 -14.12 14.75 23.58
N ILE A 594 -14.94 14.56 22.55
CA ILE A 594 -16.07 13.61 22.58
C ILE A 594 -15.64 12.14 22.67
N ALA A 595 -14.34 11.84 22.61
CA ALA A 595 -13.83 10.51 22.88
C ALA A 595 -14.06 10.08 24.34
N ASP A 596 -14.21 11.01 25.28
CA ASP A 596 -14.66 10.69 26.64
C ASP A 596 -16.14 10.26 26.71
N LEU A 597 -16.92 10.51 25.65
CA LEU A 597 -18.31 10.08 25.56
C LEU A 597 -18.39 8.67 25.00
N GLY A 598 -17.81 8.43 23.82
CA GLY A 598 -17.99 7.17 23.07
C GLY A 598 -16.71 6.60 22.46
N GLY A 599 -15.54 6.95 23.00
CA GLY A 599 -14.24 6.52 22.49
C GLY A 599 -13.85 7.21 21.19
N ALA A 600 -12.72 6.84 20.61
CA ALA A 600 -12.31 7.30 19.28
C ALA A 600 -13.40 7.07 18.21
N TYR A 601 -14.28 6.09 18.41
CA TYR A 601 -15.44 5.81 17.56
C TYR A 601 -16.45 6.95 17.51
N ALA A 602 -16.62 7.74 18.58
CA ALA A 602 -17.47 8.94 18.55
C ALA A 602 -16.93 9.98 17.57
N VAL A 603 -15.60 10.13 17.50
CA VAL A 603 -14.94 11.00 16.54
C VAL A 603 -15.07 10.44 15.13
N SER A 604 -14.83 9.13 14.92
CA SER A 604 -15.09 8.46 13.63
C SER A 604 -16.52 8.69 13.16
N PHE A 605 -17.50 8.60 14.06
CA PHE A 605 -18.92 8.80 13.75
C PHE A 605 -19.19 10.20 13.21
N VAL A 606 -18.71 11.25 13.89
CA VAL A 606 -18.92 12.64 13.47
C VAL A 606 -18.24 12.91 12.13
N VAL A 607 -16.99 12.48 11.95
CA VAL A 607 -16.23 12.66 10.70
C VAL A 607 -16.92 11.92 9.54
N ALA A 608 -17.40 10.71 9.77
CA ALA A 608 -18.12 9.93 8.77
C ALA A 608 -19.51 10.51 8.44
N ALA A 609 -20.22 11.08 9.42
CA ALA A 609 -21.50 11.76 9.18
C ALA A 609 -21.34 12.98 8.26
N VAL A 610 -20.26 13.76 8.43
CA VAL A 610 -19.90 14.86 7.52
C VAL A 610 -19.63 14.34 6.11
N ASN A 611 -18.82 13.29 5.96
CA ASN A 611 -18.59 12.66 4.65
C ASN A 611 -19.91 12.23 3.99
N GLY A 612 -20.81 11.63 4.78
CA GLY A 612 -22.12 11.19 4.32
C GLY A 612 -22.98 12.35 3.80
N VAL A 613 -23.13 13.43 4.58
CA VAL A 613 -23.96 14.57 4.16
C VAL A 613 -23.34 15.37 3.00
N LEU A 614 -22.01 15.47 2.94
CA LEU A 614 -21.31 16.05 1.79
C LEU A 614 -21.57 15.24 0.53
N PHE A 615 -21.50 13.91 0.61
CA PHE A 615 -21.87 13.06 -0.51
C PHE A 615 -23.35 13.23 -0.89
N GLU A 616 -24.28 13.25 0.06
CA GLU A 616 -25.72 13.46 -0.21
C GLU A 616 -25.98 14.82 -0.90
N THR A 617 -25.23 15.85 -0.51
CA THR A 617 -25.30 17.19 -1.12
C THR A 617 -24.80 17.18 -2.57
N LEU A 618 -23.73 16.44 -2.83
CA LEU A 618 -23.11 16.30 -4.15
C LEU A 618 -23.77 15.23 -5.01
N ALA A 619 -24.63 14.37 -4.45
CA ALA A 619 -25.25 13.23 -5.13
C ALA A 619 -26.10 13.66 -6.34
N LYS A 620 -26.66 14.88 -6.32
CA LYS A 620 -27.36 15.46 -7.48
C LYS A 620 -26.45 15.67 -8.70
N TYR A 621 -25.15 15.87 -8.46
CA TYR A 621 -24.12 15.96 -9.50
C TYR A 621 -23.45 14.60 -9.76
N ALA A 622 -23.65 13.58 -8.92
CA ALA A 622 -23.04 12.26 -9.14
C ALA A 622 -23.43 11.62 -10.49
N GLY A 623 -24.62 11.94 -11.02
CA GLY A 623 -25.06 11.51 -12.34
C GLY A 623 -24.24 12.08 -13.50
N THR A 624 -23.54 13.20 -13.32
CA THR A 624 -22.59 13.72 -14.32
C THR A 624 -21.29 12.93 -14.34
N PHE A 625 -20.89 12.34 -13.20
CA PHE A 625 -19.68 11.53 -13.07
C PHE A 625 -19.90 10.07 -13.49
N VAL A 626 -21.05 9.47 -13.17
CA VAL A 626 -21.35 8.05 -13.47
C VAL A 626 -22.12 7.88 -14.81
N GLY A 627 -22.41 8.98 -15.50
CA GLY A 627 -23.18 9.00 -16.76
C GLY A 627 -24.69 9.04 -16.52
N SER A 628 -25.46 9.66 -17.44
CA SER A 628 -26.85 10.14 -17.24
C SER A 628 -27.94 9.11 -16.91
N GLY A 629 -27.59 7.85 -16.61
CA GLY A 629 -28.50 6.76 -16.27
C GLY A 629 -28.20 6.08 -14.96
N SER A 630 -27.28 6.63 -14.16
CA SER A 630 -27.12 6.20 -12.79
C SER A 630 -28.40 6.56 -12.03
N SER A 631 -29.10 5.57 -11.49
CA SER A 631 -30.27 5.74 -10.61
C SER A 631 -29.90 6.33 -9.23
N ILE A 632 -28.85 7.15 -9.15
CA ILE A 632 -28.43 7.88 -7.95
C ILE A 632 -29.48 8.97 -7.74
N ARG A 633 -30.51 8.65 -6.96
CA ARG A 633 -31.56 9.60 -6.62
C ARG A 633 -31.00 10.56 -5.55
N PRO A 634 -30.92 11.87 -5.82
CA PRO A 634 -30.57 12.81 -4.78
C PRO A 634 -31.64 12.80 -3.69
N ALA A 635 -31.25 13.08 -2.46
CA ALA A 635 -32.20 13.32 -1.37
C ALA A 635 -33.12 14.50 -1.74
N ARG A 636 -34.38 14.45 -1.31
CA ARG A 636 -35.29 15.59 -1.47
C ARG A 636 -34.68 16.81 -0.75
N PRO A 637 -34.82 18.04 -1.27
CA PRO A 637 -34.22 19.23 -0.67
C PRO A 637 -34.55 19.41 0.82
N GLN A 638 -35.79 19.12 1.21
CA GLN A 638 -36.20 19.16 2.62
C GLN A 638 -35.47 18.11 3.47
N THR A 639 -35.34 16.87 2.98
CA THR A 639 -34.61 15.80 3.68
C THR A 639 -33.11 16.10 3.74
N LEU A 640 -32.53 16.68 2.70
CA LEU A 640 -31.13 17.11 2.69
C LEU A 640 -30.90 18.28 3.66
N LEU A 641 -31.82 19.24 3.72
CA LEU A 641 -31.77 20.34 4.69
C LEU A 641 -31.83 19.80 6.12
N ILE A 642 -32.75 18.87 6.42
CA ILE A 642 -32.84 18.24 7.75
C ILE A 642 -31.53 17.52 8.09
N GLN A 643 -30.95 16.76 7.15
CA GLN A 643 -29.66 16.10 7.34
C GLN A 643 -28.52 17.11 7.58
N GLY A 644 -28.45 18.17 6.78
CA GLY A 644 -27.46 19.23 6.91
C GLY A 644 -27.56 19.96 8.24
N VAL A 645 -28.77 20.32 8.67
CA VAL A 645 -29.03 20.92 9.98
C VAL A 645 -28.66 19.96 11.11
N ALA A 646 -28.99 18.67 10.99
CA ALA A 646 -28.64 17.67 12.00
C ALA A 646 -27.13 17.48 12.13
N VAL A 647 -26.40 17.38 11.01
CA VAL A 647 -24.93 17.27 11.03
C VAL A 647 -24.27 18.56 11.50
N LEU A 648 -24.80 19.72 11.12
CA LEU A 648 -24.31 21.01 11.62
C LEU A 648 -24.54 21.14 13.13
N ALA A 649 -25.72 20.76 13.63
CA ALA A 649 -26.01 20.72 15.05
C ALA A 649 -25.08 19.75 15.79
N LEU A 650 -24.81 18.57 15.20
CA LEU A 650 -23.85 17.61 15.73
C LEU A 650 -22.43 18.21 15.81
N LEU A 651 -21.97 18.89 14.76
CA LEU A 651 -20.67 19.57 14.74
C LEU A 651 -20.58 20.71 15.76
N ILE A 652 -21.61 21.54 15.86
CA ILE A 652 -21.69 22.63 16.85
C ILE A 652 -21.69 22.03 18.25
N ALA A 653 -22.41 20.93 18.49
CA ALA A 653 -22.41 20.24 19.77
C ALA A 653 -21.02 19.64 20.09
N THR A 654 -20.36 19.00 19.12
CA THR A 654 -19.00 18.47 19.27
C THR A 654 -18.00 19.57 19.61
N LEU A 655 -17.97 20.65 18.83
CA LEU A 655 -17.06 21.78 19.06
C LEU A 655 -17.41 22.55 20.33
N GLY A 656 -18.69 22.75 20.61
CA GLY A 656 -19.16 23.42 21.83
C GLY A 656 -18.80 22.62 23.08
N TYR A 657 -19.02 21.31 23.06
CA TYR A 657 -18.58 20.40 24.12
C TYR A 657 -17.05 20.40 24.25
N GLY A 658 -16.35 20.39 23.12
CA GLY A 658 -14.89 20.47 23.05
C GLY A 658 -14.32 21.71 23.70
N LEU A 659 -14.79 22.88 23.28
CA LEU A 659 -14.41 24.18 23.82
C LEU A 659 -14.81 24.30 25.29
N TRP A 660 -15.96 23.77 25.68
CA TRP A 660 -16.36 23.71 27.08
C TRP A 660 -15.39 22.86 27.90
N GLN A 661 -15.05 21.66 27.43
CA GLN A 661 -14.12 20.78 28.15
C GLN A 661 -12.69 21.33 28.21
N THR A 662 -12.18 21.95 27.16
CA THR A 662 -10.79 22.45 27.12
C THR A 662 -10.58 23.78 27.85
N ARG A 663 -11.65 24.55 28.08
CA ARG A 663 -11.61 25.82 28.84
C ARG A 663 -11.85 25.65 30.34
N ARG A 664 -12.29 24.47 30.78
CA ARG A 664 -12.46 24.20 32.21
C ARG A 664 -11.11 24.08 32.90
N GLU A 665 -10.92 24.86 33.96
CA GLU A 665 -9.78 24.72 34.87
C GLU A 665 -10.08 23.63 35.90
N THR A 666 -9.99 22.37 35.46
CA THR A 666 -10.22 21.20 36.33
C THR A 666 -8.93 20.51 36.76
N MET A 667 -7.81 20.86 36.14
CA MET A 667 -6.54 20.21 36.38
C MET A 667 -5.85 20.77 37.61
N ARG A 668 -5.36 19.88 38.47
CA ARG A 668 -4.59 20.23 39.67
C ARG A 668 -3.18 19.67 39.60
N PRO A 669 -2.20 20.31 40.23
CA PRO A 669 -0.85 19.76 40.34
C PRO A 669 -0.89 18.39 41.01
N GLY A 670 -0.22 17.42 40.40
CA GLY A 670 0.01 16.08 40.92
C GLY A 670 1.50 15.79 41.13
N PRO A 671 1.89 14.51 41.11
CA PRO A 671 3.28 14.12 41.35
C PRO A 671 4.19 14.64 40.23
N THR A 672 5.43 14.95 40.59
CA THR A 672 6.52 15.21 39.66
C THR A 672 7.05 13.88 39.16
N VAL A 673 7.03 13.66 37.85
CA VAL A 673 7.49 12.42 37.23
C VAL A 673 8.67 12.72 36.32
N ALA A 674 9.70 11.87 36.37
CA ALA A 674 10.81 11.87 35.44
C ALA A 674 10.72 10.67 34.48
N LEU A 675 10.70 10.94 33.18
CA LEU A 675 10.61 9.96 32.11
C LEU A 675 12.00 9.81 31.51
N LEU A 676 12.58 8.61 31.61
CA LEU A 676 13.89 8.33 31.03
C LEU A 676 13.74 8.01 29.55
N GLN A 677 14.54 8.65 28.71
CA GLN A 677 14.65 8.35 27.29
C GLN A 677 16.06 7.86 26.99
N GLY A 678 16.20 6.54 26.87
CA GLY A 678 17.49 5.88 26.69
C GLY A 678 18.16 6.20 25.34
N SER A 679 17.36 6.35 24.29
CA SER A 679 17.77 6.44 22.89
C SER A 679 18.85 5.41 22.50
N ILE A 680 18.72 4.18 22.99
CA ILE A 680 19.62 3.08 22.66
C ILE A 680 19.09 2.38 21.39
N PRO A 681 19.86 2.33 20.28
CA PRO A 681 19.43 1.67 19.05
C PRO A 681 19.07 0.18 19.25
N GLN A 682 18.01 -0.28 18.60
CA GLN A 682 17.49 -1.65 18.78
C GLN A 682 18.55 -2.72 18.47
N ALA A 683 19.31 -2.55 17.38
CA ALA A 683 20.39 -3.48 17.01
C ALA A 683 21.54 -3.56 18.04
N ALA A 684 21.76 -2.52 18.85
CA ALA A 684 22.71 -2.58 19.95
C ALA A 684 22.17 -3.39 21.13
N ARG A 685 20.86 -3.32 21.37
CA ARG A 685 20.16 -4.11 22.39
C ARG A 685 20.09 -5.58 22.00
N ASP A 686 19.68 -5.88 20.78
CA ASP A 686 19.59 -7.26 20.28
C ASP A 686 20.94 -7.97 20.35
N ARG A 687 22.04 -7.28 19.97
CA ARG A 687 23.40 -7.82 20.12
C ARG A 687 23.78 -8.08 21.58
N ALA A 688 23.41 -7.18 22.50
CA ALA A 688 23.67 -7.36 23.92
C ALA A 688 22.88 -8.54 24.51
N HIS A 689 21.71 -8.88 23.96
CA HIS A 689 20.92 -10.04 24.40
C HIS A 689 21.35 -11.35 23.74
N ALA A 690 21.77 -11.32 22.46
CA ALA A 690 22.16 -12.51 21.71
C ALA A 690 23.52 -13.10 22.14
N ASP A 691 24.44 -12.26 22.63
CA ASP A 691 25.75 -12.70 23.11
C ASP A 691 25.72 -13.03 24.61
N ALA A 692 25.73 -14.32 24.94
CA ALA A 692 25.81 -14.80 26.31
C ALA A 692 27.23 -14.72 26.90
N GLY A 693 28.25 -14.42 26.09
CA GLY A 693 29.65 -14.31 26.50
C GLY A 693 30.00 -12.98 27.17
N VAL A 694 31.31 -12.81 27.45
CA VAL A 694 31.87 -11.64 28.16
C VAL A 694 31.58 -10.34 27.44
N HIS A 695 31.60 -10.33 26.10
CA HIS A 695 31.36 -9.12 25.31
C HIS A 695 29.89 -8.66 25.42
N GLY A 696 28.93 -9.58 25.27
CA GLY A 696 27.53 -9.31 25.55
C GLY A 696 27.27 -8.84 26.98
N GLN A 697 27.96 -9.41 27.97
CA GLN A 697 27.89 -8.92 29.35
C GLN A 697 28.36 -7.46 29.48
N GLN A 698 29.49 -7.09 28.89
CA GLN A 698 29.98 -5.70 28.89
C GLN A 698 28.99 -4.73 28.22
N LEU A 699 28.33 -5.16 27.13
CA LEU A 699 27.30 -4.37 26.47
C LEU A 699 26.08 -4.13 27.38
N ARG A 700 25.62 -5.18 28.09
CA ARG A 700 24.52 -5.06 29.07
C ARG A 700 24.90 -4.13 30.23
N GLU A 701 26.12 -4.23 30.76
CA GLU A 701 26.65 -3.35 31.80
C GLU A 701 26.74 -1.89 31.34
N SER A 702 27.19 -1.64 30.10
CA SER A 702 27.22 -0.30 29.49
C SER A 702 25.83 0.33 29.36
N GLN A 703 24.84 -0.45 28.91
CA GLN A 703 23.44 0.01 28.83
C GLN A 703 22.88 0.36 30.20
N LEU A 704 23.23 -0.44 31.21
CA LEU A 704 22.81 -0.22 32.57
C LEU A 704 23.43 1.05 33.18
N GLU A 705 24.72 1.27 32.96
CA GLU A 705 25.41 2.50 33.38
C GLU A 705 24.86 3.73 32.65
N HIS A 706 24.42 3.59 31.40
CA HIS A 706 23.69 4.65 30.69
C HIS A 706 22.38 5.04 31.38
N TYR A 707 21.54 4.06 31.74
CA TYR A 707 20.32 4.35 32.50
C TYR A 707 20.59 4.83 33.92
N ARG A 708 21.68 4.38 34.57
CA ARG A 708 22.11 4.91 35.86
C ARG A 708 22.42 6.41 35.77
N ARG A 709 23.16 6.85 34.75
CA ARG A 709 23.45 8.27 34.48
C ARG A 709 22.17 9.08 34.21
N LEU A 710 21.19 8.50 33.51
CA LEU A 710 19.88 9.13 33.32
C LEU A 710 19.10 9.24 34.65
N CYS A 711 19.17 8.24 35.53
CA CYS A 711 18.57 8.32 36.86
C CYS A 711 19.25 9.37 37.73
N ASP A 712 20.58 9.45 37.71
CA ASP A 712 21.36 10.47 38.43
C ASP A 712 20.96 11.88 37.95
N LEU A 713 20.72 12.05 36.65
CA LEU A 713 20.24 13.31 36.07
C LEU A 713 18.80 13.61 36.50
N ALA A 714 17.90 12.62 36.44
CA ALA A 714 16.50 12.74 36.86
C ALA A 714 16.38 13.10 38.35
N TRP A 715 17.18 12.47 39.20
CA TRP A 715 17.12 12.63 40.65
C TRP A 715 17.47 14.06 41.12
N ARG A 716 18.27 14.80 40.34
CA ARG A 716 18.58 16.22 40.63
C ARG A 716 17.34 17.11 40.67
N GLU A 717 16.32 16.73 39.90
CA GLU A 717 15.04 17.43 39.86
C GLU A 717 14.05 16.95 40.94
N LYS A 718 14.47 16.01 41.80
CA LYS A 718 13.71 15.46 42.93
C LYS A 718 12.29 15.01 42.56
N PRO A 719 12.12 14.13 41.55
CA PRO A 719 10.82 13.62 41.18
C PRO A 719 10.23 12.70 42.27
N ASP A 720 8.91 12.56 42.28
CA ASP A 720 8.19 11.58 43.09
C ASP A 720 8.26 10.17 42.49
N LEU A 721 8.43 10.06 41.17
CA LEU A 721 8.52 8.81 40.42
C LEU A 721 9.50 8.93 39.24
N ILE A 722 10.40 7.95 39.09
CA ILE A 722 11.26 7.79 37.91
C ILE A 722 10.72 6.61 37.09
N VAL A 723 10.43 6.85 35.81
CA VAL A 723 9.86 5.86 34.89
C VAL A 723 10.88 5.48 33.83
N TRP A 724 11.20 4.18 33.77
CA TRP A 724 12.05 3.62 32.75
C TRP A 724 11.19 3.04 31.61
N PRO A 725 11.65 3.12 30.34
CA PRO A 725 10.94 2.56 29.21
C PRO A 725 10.74 1.04 29.25
N GLU A 726 9.88 0.53 28.36
CA GLU A 726 9.69 -0.91 28.14
C GLU A 726 11.03 -1.59 27.82
N THR A 727 11.25 -2.76 28.41
CA THR A 727 12.45 -3.60 28.23
C THR A 727 13.78 -2.87 28.42
N SER A 728 13.80 -1.68 29.02
CA SER A 728 14.99 -0.84 29.17
C SER A 728 16.08 -1.49 30.02
N TYR A 729 15.70 -2.39 30.93
CA TYR A 729 16.65 -3.21 31.65
C TYR A 729 17.16 -4.38 30.77
N PRO A 730 18.48 -4.54 30.58
CA PRO A 730 19.04 -5.51 29.63
C PRO A 730 19.11 -6.96 30.14
N GLY A 731 18.53 -7.28 31.29
CA GLY A 731 18.50 -8.63 31.86
C GLY A 731 17.07 -9.15 32.10
N LEU A 732 16.98 -10.43 32.44
CA LEU A 732 15.73 -11.09 32.87
C LEU A 732 15.62 -11.05 34.39
N TRP A 733 14.42 -10.76 34.91
CA TRP A 733 14.11 -10.94 36.33
C TRP A 733 13.52 -12.32 36.58
N GLN A 734 14.24 -13.18 37.31
CA GLN A 734 13.79 -14.54 37.62
C GLN A 734 13.33 -14.64 39.08
N GLN A 735 12.17 -15.25 39.32
CA GLN A 735 11.70 -15.57 40.67
C GLN A 735 12.44 -16.82 41.20
N GLU A 736 13.11 -16.71 42.35
CA GLU A 736 14.02 -17.75 42.88
C GLU A 736 13.32 -19.09 43.17
N ARG A 737 13.87 -20.20 42.64
CA ARG A 737 13.84 -21.51 43.33
C ARG A 737 15.01 -21.49 44.31
N GLY A 738 14.77 -21.79 45.59
CA GLY A 738 15.78 -21.67 46.64
C GLY A 738 17.18 -22.16 46.22
N GLY A 739 18.16 -21.24 46.23
CA GLY A 739 19.56 -21.48 45.86
C GLY A 739 20.01 -20.70 44.61
N ASP A 740 20.63 -19.54 44.83
CA ASP A 740 21.05 -18.52 43.86
C ASP A 740 22.18 -18.95 42.89
N PRO A 741 22.12 -18.56 41.59
CA PRO A 741 23.35 -18.17 40.88
C PRO A 741 23.26 -16.96 39.90
N PHE A 742 22.13 -16.26 39.72
CA PHE A 742 22.05 -15.07 38.82
C PHE A 742 21.30 -13.87 39.43
N PRO A 743 22.00 -13.02 40.22
CA PRO A 743 21.42 -11.94 41.01
C PRO A 743 21.86 -10.50 40.59
N PRO A 744 22.21 -10.14 39.32
CA PRO A 744 22.67 -8.77 39.04
C PRO A 744 21.58 -7.71 39.25
N PHE A 745 20.33 -7.91 38.79
CA PHE A 745 19.31 -6.85 38.95
C PHE A 745 18.84 -6.69 40.38
N ARG A 746 18.67 -7.76 41.16
CA ARG A 746 18.24 -7.59 42.56
C ARG A 746 19.30 -6.81 43.34
N ARG A 747 20.58 -7.17 43.18
CA ARG A 747 21.69 -6.45 43.84
C ARG A 747 21.90 -5.05 43.29
N LEU A 748 21.72 -4.84 41.99
CA LEU A 748 21.80 -3.53 41.36
C LEU A 748 20.59 -2.66 41.72
N ALA A 749 19.37 -3.13 41.54
CA ALA A 749 18.16 -2.42 41.96
C ALA A 749 18.29 -2.07 43.44
N ASP A 750 18.73 -2.99 44.31
CA ASP A 750 19.00 -2.68 45.71
C ASP A 750 20.10 -1.62 45.88
N SER A 751 21.18 -1.62 45.09
CA SER A 751 22.25 -0.61 45.19
C SER A 751 21.85 0.76 44.62
N LEU A 752 21.12 0.77 43.51
CA LEU A 752 20.64 1.93 42.76
C LEU A 752 19.47 2.59 43.52
N LEU A 753 18.55 1.80 44.08
CA LEU A 753 17.45 2.26 44.96
C LEU A 753 17.97 2.74 46.33
N ARG A 754 19.09 2.19 46.82
CA ARG A 754 19.78 2.75 48.01
C ARG A 754 20.42 4.10 47.72
N ALA A 755 21.02 4.26 46.54
CA ALA A 755 21.68 5.51 46.13
C ALA A 755 20.69 6.61 45.72
N ILE A 756 19.57 6.24 45.11
CA ILE A 756 18.52 7.14 44.61
C ILE A 756 17.20 6.81 45.32
N PRO A 757 16.90 7.47 46.45
CA PRO A 757 15.73 7.16 47.29
C PRO A 757 14.43 7.77 46.71
N THR A 758 14.08 7.40 45.48
CA THR A 758 12.83 7.79 44.79
C THR A 758 12.09 6.54 44.33
N ALA A 759 10.76 6.60 44.15
CA ALA A 759 10.01 5.49 43.58
C ALA A 759 10.42 5.24 42.12
N HIS A 760 10.52 3.97 41.71
CA HIS A 760 10.91 3.61 40.34
C HIS A 760 9.88 2.67 39.71
N LEU A 761 9.50 2.95 38.47
CA LEU A 761 8.81 2.00 37.61
C LEU A 761 9.77 1.55 36.50
N VAL A 762 10.09 0.25 36.46
CA VAL A 762 11.09 -0.30 35.55
C VAL A 762 10.47 -1.29 34.57
N GLY A 763 10.55 -1.00 33.27
CA GLY A 763 10.14 -1.92 32.20
C GLY A 763 11.23 -2.96 31.89
N MET A 764 10.90 -4.25 31.97
CA MET A 764 11.83 -5.36 31.74
C MET A 764 11.10 -6.66 31.39
N ASN A 765 11.84 -7.67 30.91
CA ASN A 765 11.30 -9.03 30.84
C ASN A 765 11.52 -9.76 32.17
N THR A 766 10.57 -10.61 32.54
CA THR A 766 10.60 -11.41 33.77
C THR A 766 10.33 -12.87 33.43
N LEU A 767 10.87 -13.80 34.21
CA LEU A 767 10.75 -15.25 34.02
C LEU A 767 10.16 -15.89 35.27
N GLU A 768 9.02 -16.57 35.11
CA GLU A 768 8.40 -17.41 36.13
C GLU A 768 8.73 -18.88 35.87
N VAL A 769 9.42 -19.51 36.81
CA VAL A 769 9.84 -20.92 36.72
C VAL A 769 8.74 -21.83 37.27
N GLY A 770 8.24 -22.78 36.49
CA GLY A 770 7.09 -23.62 36.90
C GLY A 770 7.43 -24.59 38.05
N ASN A 771 6.59 -24.72 39.09
CA ASN A 771 6.92 -25.46 40.34
C ASN A 771 6.05 -26.72 40.65
N GLY A 772 5.31 -27.29 39.68
CA GLY A 772 4.37 -28.39 39.93
C GLY A 772 4.51 -29.63 39.02
N PRO A 773 3.99 -30.81 39.43
CA PRO A 773 4.16 -32.09 38.72
C PRO A 773 3.37 -32.25 37.40
N THR A 774 2.52 -31.28 37.02
CA THR A 774 1.71 -31.38 35.79
C THR A 774 2.23 -30.57 34.60
N ASP A 775 3.00 -29.49 34.80
CA ASP A 775 3.24 -28.55 33.67
C ASP A 775 4.70 -28.18 33.43
N GLY A 776 5.60 -28.12 34.44
CA GLY A 776 7.06 -27.97 34.26
C GLY A 776 7.62 -26.86 33.33
N VAL A 777 6.78 -25.97 32.81
CA VAL A 777 7.10 -25.01 31.73
C VAL A 777 7.38 -23.63 32.32
N ASP A 778 8.54 -23.09 31.96
CA ASP A 778 8.94 -21.71 32.26
C ASP A 778 8.16 -20.71 31.40
N ARG A 779 7.82 -19.55 31.98
CA ARG A 779 7.02 -18.51 31.32
C ARG A 779 7.70 -17.17 31.42
N GLU A 780 8.03 -16.58 30.28
CA GLU A 780 8.57 -15.23 30.21
C GLU A 780 7.43 -14.21 30.04
N TYR A 781 7.53 -13.05 30.70
CA TYR A 781 6.56 -11.96 30.62
C TYR A 781 7.26 -10.65 30.30
N ASN A 782 6.60 -9.78 29.54
CA ASN A 782 6.98 -8.37 29.40
C ASN A 782 6.30 -7.59 30.54
N SER A 783 7.08 -6.98 31.42
CA SER A 783 6.61 -6.52 32.73
C SER A 783 7.04 -5.10 33.07
N ALA A 784 6.26 -4.47 33.94
CA ALA A 784 6.62 -3.25 34.64
C ALA A 784 6.72 -3.54 36.15
N LEU A 785 7.91 -3.37 36.72
CA LEU A 785 8.18 -3.59 38.13
C LEU A 785 8.20 -2.26 38.89
N TYR A 786 7.46 -2.18 39.99
CA TYR A 786 7.37 -0.98 40.82
C TYR A 786 8.13 -1.14 42.14
N PHE A 787 9.09 -0.25 42.36
CA PHE A 787 9.97 -0.26 43.51
C PHE A 787 9.77 0.99 44.37
N LEU A 788 9.76 0.79 45.70
CA LEU A 788 9.77 1.87 46.68
C LEU A 788 11.09 1.91 47.46
N PRO A 789 11.62 3.11 47.76
CA PRO A 789 12.80 3.27 48.61
C PRO A 789 12.62 2.58 49.96
N GLY A 790 13.59 1.77 50.36
CA GLY A 790 13.59 1.04 51.63
C GLY A 790 12.64 -0.18 51.70
N GLN A 791 11.73 -0.37 50.73
CA GLN A 791 10.82 -1.52 50.67
C GLN A 791 11.18 -2.51 49.53
N GLY A 792 11.92 -2.07 48.52
CA GLY A 792 12.26 -2.91 47.37
C GLY A 792 11.10 -3.06 46.40
N LEU A 793 10.95 -4.25 45.79
CA LEU A 793 9.86 -4.55 44.85
C LEU A 793 8.52 -4.62 45.58
N VAL A 794 7.59 -3.74 45.23
CA VAL A 794 6.28 -3.63 45.89
C VAL A 794 5.18 -4.29 45.06
N SER A 795 5.23 -4.11 43.75
CA SER A 795 4.21 -4.62 42.84
C SER A 795 4.76 -4.79 41.42
N ARG A 796 4.04 -5.56 40.60
CA ARG A 796 4.43 -5.93 39.24
C ARG A 796 3.18 -5.95 38.36
N TYR A 797 3.31 -5.42 37.15
CA TYR A 797 2.32 -5.57 36.08
C TYR A 797 2.92 -6.37 34.94
N ASP A 798 2.18 -7.35 34.43
CA ASP A 798 2.55 -8.12 33.23
C ASP A 798 1.63 -7.74 32.08
N LYS A 799 2.23 -7.51 30.92
CA LYS A 799 1.53 -7.15 29.68
C LYS A 799 0.45 -8.17 29.37
N ILE A 800 -0.80 -7.73 29.36
CA ILE A 800 -1.97 -8.57 29.11
C ILE A 800 -2.18 -8.71 27.60
N HIS A 801 -2.09 -7.60 26.87
CA HIS A 801 -2.31 -7.60 25.43
C HIS A 801 -1.00 -7.61 24.65
N ARG A 802 -0.65 -8.81 24.19
CA ARG A 802 0.60 -9.11 23.49
C ARG A 802 0.59 -8.61 22.04
N VAL A 803 1.77 -8.30 21.52
CA VAL A 803 1.98 -7.88 20.13
C VAL A 803 1.86 -9.09 19.19
N PRO A 804 0.87 -9.11 18.26
CA PRO A 804 0.77 -10.17 17.26
C PRO A 804 2.03 -10.19 16.38
N PHE A 805 2.56 -11.39 16.12
CA PHE A 805 3.81 -11.65 15.37
C PHE A 805 5.10 -11.11 16.00
N GLY A 806 5.00 -10.31 17.07
CA GLY A 806 6.15 -9.73 17.79
C GLY A 806 6.34 -10.26 19.21
N GLU A 807 5.34 -10.94 19.80
CA GLU A 807 5.41 -11.59 21.12
C GLU A 807 4.75 -12.99 21.10
N TYR A 808 3.80 -13.20 20.17
CA TYR A 808 3.17 -14.50 19.89
C TYR A 808 2.75 -14.60 18.43
N VAL A 809 2.59 -15.81 17.90
CA VAL A 809 2.04 -16.03 16.54
C VAL A 809 0.54 -16.36 16.64
N PRO A 810 -0.37 -15.51 16.12
CA PRO A 810 -1.79 -15.82 16.09
C PRO A 810 -2.07 -17.16 15.41
N LEU A 811 -2.94 -17.99 16.01
CA LEU A 811 -3.30 -19.33 15.53
C LEU A 811 -2.15 -20.35 15.43
N GLY A 812 -0.95 -20.03 15.95
CA GLY A 812 0.23 -20.91 15.88
C GLY A 812 0.03 -22.28 16.53
N ASP A 813 -0.78 -22.37 17.59
CA ASP A 813 -1.07 -23.63 18.28
C ASP A 813 -1.92 -24.60 17.45
N TRP A 814 -2.70 -24.08 16.51
CA TRP A 814 -3.57 -24.88 15.65
C TRP A 814 -2.92 -25.20 14.30
N LEU A 815 -2.24 -24.22 13.71
CA LEU A 815 -1.49 -24.37 12.46
C LEU A 815 -0.02 -24.53 12.78
N GLY A 816 0.40 -25.74 13.16
CA GLY A 816 1.76 -26.01 13.66
C GLY A 816 2.90 -25.54 12.74
N PHE A 817 2.66 -25.40 11.42
CA PHE A 817 3.64 -24.81 10.50
C PHE A 817 3.91 -23.32 10.78
N LEU A 818 2.94 -22.57 11.33
CA LEU A 818 3.09 -21.16 11.70
C LEU A 818 4.02 -20.96 12.90
N ARG A 819 4.23 -21.97 13.75
CA ARG A 819 5.24 -21.90 14.83
C ARG A 819 6.68 -21.84 14.29
N GLY A 820 6.91 -22.30 13.07
CA GLY A 820 8.19 -22.19 12.37
C GLY A 820 8.38 -20.89 11.57
N VAL A 821 7.38 -20.00 11.58
CA VAL A 821 7.34 -18.76 10.78
C VAL A 821 7.61 -17.58 11.73
N GLY A 822 8.86 -17.12 11.81
CA GLY A 822 9.32 -16.04 12.70
C GLY A 822 10.85 -15.87 12.68
N PRO A 823 11.41 -14.73 13.12
CA PRO A 823 12.84 -14.48 13.06
C PRO A 823 13.66 -15.35 14.04
N ASN A 824 13.01 -15.97 15.04
CA ASN A 824 13.62 -16.93 15.98
C ASN A 824 12.79 -18.22 16.02
N SER A 825 12.99 -19.12 15.07
CA SER A 825 12.38 -20.46 15.09
C SER A 825 12.94 -21.26 16.27
N GLY A 826 12.22 -21.29 17.40
CA GLY A 826 12.56 -22.09 18.58
C GLY A 826 11.73 -21.76 19.82
N GLU A 827 11.67 -20.49 20.23
CA GLU A 827 11.08 -20.07 21.52
C GLU A 827 10.49 -18.65 21.44
N TYR A 828 9.38 -18.47 20.70
CA TYR A 828 8.55 -17.27 20.85
C TYR A 828 7.42 -17.58 21.82
N GLY A 829 7.40 -16.92 22.98
CA GLY A 829 6.38 -17.18 24.00
C GLY A 829 6.40 -16.21 25.17
N ILE A 830 6.30 -14.90 24.92
CA ILE A 830 5.89 -14.00 26.00
C ILE A 830 4.47 -14.41 26.41
N ALA A 831 4.34 -14.84 27.66
CA ALA A 831 3.08 -15.24 28.26
C ALA A 831 2.23 -13.98 28.53
N PRO A 832 0.90 -14.07 28.36
CA PRO A 832 0.00 -12.97 28.68
C PRO A 832 -0.12 -12.81 30.20
N GLY A 833 -0.08 -11.57 30.66
CA GLY A 833 -0.45 -11.20 32.03
C GLY A 833 -1.90 -11.58 32.36
N ARG A 834 -2.17 -11.80 33.65
CA ARG A 834 -3.48 -12.30 34.13
C ARG A 834 -4.33 -11.26 34.85
N SER A 835 -3.74 -10.15 35.27
CA SER A 835 -4.38 -9.17 36.15
C SER A 835 -3.91 -7.75 35.83
N PHE A 836 -4.81 -6.79 36.00
CA PHE A 836 -4.45 -5.38 36.06
C PHE A 836 -3.75 -5.08 37.38
N SER A 837 -2.77 -4.18 37.37
CA SER A 837 -2.10 -3.73 38.59
C SER A 837 -2.18 -2.21 38.70
N ARG A 838 -2.79 -1.74 39.80
CA ARG A 838 -2.87 -0.31 40.13
C ARG A 838 -1.80 0.01 41.15
N PHE A 839 -0.84 0.83 40.76
CA PHE A 839 0.26 1.24 41.63
C PHE A 839 -0.14 2.46 42.44
N THR A 840 0.42 2.60 43.65
CA THR A 840 0.14 3.73 44.55
C THR A 840 1.47 4.38 44.95
N LEU A 841 1.57 5.70 44.74
CA LEU A 841 2.70 6.50 45.20
C LEU A 841 2.60 6.74 46.72
N PRO A 842 3.73 7.02 47.41
CA PRO A 842 3.72 7.30 48.84
C PRO A 842 2.77 8.44 49.26
N ALA A 843 2.56 9.43 48.39
CA ALA A 843 1.64 10.54 48.60
C ALA A 843 0.17 10.20 48.28
N GLY A 844 -0.15 8.93 48.00
CA GLY A 844 -1.51 8.40 47.86
C GLY A 844 -2.07 8.39 46.44
N GLN A 845 -1.41 9.03 45.47
CA GLN A 845 -1.87 9.04 44.07
C GLN A 845 -1.69 7.67 43.42
N ARG A 846 -2.68 7.23 42.63
CA ARG A 846 -2.70 5.93 41.97
C ARG A 846 -2.42 6.07 40.48
N PHE A 847 -1.71 5.11 39.89
CA PHE A 847 -1.50 5.06 38.44
C PHE A 847 -1.63 3.66 37.86
N GLY A 848 -2.05 3.62 36.59
CA GLY A 848 -2.11 2.40 35.78
C GLY A 848 -1.00 2.39 34.74
N VAL A 849 -0.57 1.19 34.31
CA VAL A 849 0.50 1.04 33.31
C VAL A 849 -0.05 0.38 32.05
N LEU A 850 0.32 0.95 30.91
CA LEU A 850 0.09 0.39 29.57
C LEU A 850 1.46 0.11 28.95
N ILE A 851 1.75 -1.14 28.63
CA ILE A 851 3.03 -1.51 28.02
C ILE A 851 2.88 -1.47 26.50
N CYS A 852 3.50 -0.48 25.87
CA CYS A 852 3.65 -0.38 24.42
C CYS A 852 2.31 -0.46 23.69
N TYR A 853 2.13 -1.47 22.85
CA TYR A 853 0.95 -1.73 22.02
C TYR A 853 -0.37 -1.85 22.80
N GLU A 854 -0.36 -2.04 24.12
CA GLU A 854 -1.60 -2.08 24.93
C GLU A 854 -2.40 -0.78 24.84
N ASP A 855 -1.76 0.36 24.56
CA ASP A 855 -2.45 1.62 24.33
C ASP A 855 -3.27 1.62 23.04
N SER A 856 -3.03 0.70 22.11
CA SER A 856 -3.82 0.54 20.90
C SER A 856 -5.22 0.03 21.21
N VAL A 857 -5.43 -0.59 22.38
CA VAL A 857 -6.70 -1.16 22.82
C VAL A 857 -7.36 -0.24 23.86
N PRO A 858 -8.33 0.61 23.47
CA PRO A 858 -8.99 1.58 24.35
C PRO A 858 -9.49 1.00 25.69
N ARG A 859 -10.02 -0.24 25.63
CA ARG A 859 -10.63 -0.91 26.78
C ARG A 859 -9.65 -1.20 27.92
N ILE A 860 -8.37 -1.39 27.63
CA ILE A 860 -7.34 -1.63 28.65
C ILE A 860 -7.11 -0.37 29.47
N ALA A 861 -6.96 0.79 28.81
CA ALA A 861 -6.85 2.08 29.48
C ALA A 861 -8.12 2.43 30.27
N ALA A 862 -9.30 2.18 29.68
CA ALA A 862 -10.58 2.40 30.35
C ALA A 862 -10.74 1.55 31.63
N ALA A 863 -10.26 0.30 31.63
CA ALA A 863 -10.36 -0.59 32.80
C ALA A 863 -9.57 -0.09 34.02
N TYR A 864 -8.49 0.66 33.82
CA TYR A 864 -7.77 1.32 34.92
C TYR A 864 -8.59 2.46 35.54
N CYS A 865 -9.43 3.11 34.74
CA CYS A 865 -10.13 4.33 35.11
C CYS A 865 -11.58 4.09 35.57
N ALA A 866 -12.17 2.94 35.24
CA ALA A 866 -13.50 2.54 35.67
C ALA A 866 -13.57 2.29 37.18
N ASP A 867 -14.72 2.59 37.80
CA ASP A 867 -15.02 2.21 39.18
C ASP A 867 -15.17 0.67 39.25
N PRO A 868 -14.41 -0.03 40.13
CA PRO A 868 -14.49 -1.48 40.33
C PRO A 868 -15.91 -2.02 40.54
N LEU A 869 -16.86 -1.20 41.02
CA LEU A 869 -18.24 -1.57 41.29
C LEU A 869 -19.18 -1.41 40.07
N SER A 870 -18.73 -0.78 38.99
CA SER A 870 -19.52 -0.50 37.78
C SER A 870 -20.03 -1.80 37.12
N PRO A 871 -21.33 -1.90 36.78
CA PRO A 871 -21.84 -3.02 35.98
C PRO A 871 -21.45 -2.80 34.50
N GLY A 872 -20.22 -3.15 34.15
CA GLY A 872 -19.74 -3.02 32.76
C GLY A 872 -18.31 -3.50 32.56
N LEU A 873 -18.10 -4.16 31.42
CA LEU A 873 -16.84 -4.60 30.80
C LEU A 873 -16.07 -5.83 31.33
N LEU A 874 -16.02 -6.14 32.63
CA LEU A 874 -15.23 -7.31 33.10
C LEU A 874 -15.84 -8.15 34.24
N ARG A 875 -17.16 -8.04 34.51
CA ARG A 875 -17.84 -8.88 35.55
C ARG A 875 -17.84 -10.39 35.29
N GLY A 876 -17.30 -10.85 34.16
CA GLY A 876 -17.19 -12.27 33.87
C GLY A 876 -16.13 -13.01 34.68
N ARG A 877 -15.02 -12.37 35.12
CA ARG A 877 -13.84 -13.14 35.58
C ARG A 877 -12.94 -12.42 36.56
N SER A 878 -13.30 -12.46 37.83
CA SER A 878 -12.35 -12.63 38.95
C SER A 878 -13.16 -12.65 40.25
N LYS A 879 -13.65 -13.83 40.64
CA LYS A 879 -14.05 -14.09 42.02
C LYS A 879 -12.88 -14.58 42.90
N ALA A 880 -11.67 -14.75 42.35
CA ALA A 880 -10.62 -15.50 43.05
C ALA A 880 -9.40 -14.68 43.53
N GLU A 881 -9.03 -13.56 42.88
CA GLU A 881 -7.77 -12.87 43.24
C GLU A 881 -7.85 -11.34 43.35
N HIS A 882 -8.69 -10.62 42.58
CA HIS A 882 -8.84 -9.16 42.75
C HIS A 882 -9.54 -8.72 44.05
N GLY A 883 -10.29 -9.61 44.69
CA GLY A 883 -11.04 -9.27 45.90
C GLY A 883 -10.12 -8.95 47.08
N ARG A 884 -9.01 -9.67 47.25
CA ARG A 884 -8.32 -9.68 48.55
C ARG A 884 -7.56 -8.41 48.92
N ASP A 885 -7.02 -7.64 47.99
CA ASP A 885 -6.25 -6.43 48.31
C ASP A 885 -7.11 -5.16 48.34
N ASP A 886 -8.08 -5.02 47.42
CA ASP A 886 -9.07 -3.94 47.48
C ASP A 886 -10.07 -4.17 48.64
N GLU A 887 -10.48 -5.42 48.95
CA GLU A 887 -11.29 -5.73 50.15
C GLU A 887 -10.50 -5.57 51.44
N LYS A 888 -9.19 -5.88 51.49
CA LYS A 888 -8.36 -5.58 52.67
C LYS A 888 -8.19 -4.08 52.87
N ALA A 889 -7.96 -3.30 51.82
CA ALA A 889 -7.85 -1.84 51.91
C ALA A 889 -9.17 -1.20 52.37
N VAL A 890 -10.31 -1.68 51.85
CA VAL A 890 -11.64 -1.26 52.29
C VAL A 890 -11.92 -1.71 53.73
N ALA A 891 -11.57 -2.94 54.11
CA ALA A 891 -11.74 -3.46 55.47
C ALA A 891 -10.86 -2.72 56.50
N VAL A 892 -9.64 -2.33 56.13
CA VAL A 892 -8.73 -1.54 56.98
C VAL A 892 -9.22 -0.09 57.13
N ALA A 893 -9.76 0.52 56.06
CA ALA A 893 -10.38 1.84 56.12
C ALA A 893 -11.66 1.83 56.97
N GLN A 894 -12.51 0.81 56.82
CA GLN A 894 -13.71 0.61 57.64
C GLN A 894 -13.38 0.33 59.12
N ALA A 895 -12.32 -0.42 59.41
CA ALA A 895 -11.88 -0.71 60.78
C ALA A 895 -11.22 0.49 61.49
N SER A 896 -10.74 1.50 60.75
CA SER A 896 -10.08 2.69 61.29
C SER A 896 -10.99 3.93 61.39
N GLY A 897 -12.25 3.82 60.98
CA GLY A 897 -13.20 4.95 60.99
C GLY A 897 -12.87 6.06 59.98
N ALA A 898 -11.91 5.81 59.07
CA ALA A 898 -11.59 6.72 57.98
C ALA A 898 -12.68 6.62 56.89
N GLU A 899 -13.08 7.76 56.31
CA GLU A 899 -13.96 7.76 55.13
C GLU A 899 -13.36 6.86 54.05
N VAL A 900 -14.06 5.79 53.70
CA VAL A 900 -13.72 4.96 52.53
C VAL A 900 -13.86 5.89 51.32
N PRO A 901 -12.78 6.21 50.60
CA PRO A 901 -12.91 7.04 49.41
C PRO A 901 -13.85 6.31 48.46
N PRO A 902 -14.86 6.97 47.88
CA PRO A 902 -15.65 6.33 46.83
C PRO A 902 -14.66 5.78 45.80
N SER A 903 -14.82 4.51 45.43
CA SER A 903 -13.88 3.80 44.56
C SER A 903 -13.82 4.47 43.18
N VAL A 904 -12.73 5.21 42.89
CA VAL A 904 -12.60 5.97 41.63
C VAL A 904 -11.23 5.73 40.99
N GLY A 905 -11.13 4.69 40.15
CA GLY A 905 -10.05 4.48 39.16
C GLY A 905 -8.59 4.78 39.58
N VAL A 906 -7.75 5.08 38.59
CA VAL A 906 -6.39 5.64 38.78
C VAL A 906 -6.39 7.15 38.50
N ASP A 907 -5.45 7.89 39.08
CA ASP A 907 -5.30 9.35 38.90
C ASP A 907 -4.60 9.71 37.59
N PHE A 908 -3.68 8.87 37.12
CA PHE A 908 -2.98 9.05 35.84
C PHE A 908 -2.57 7.70 35.22
N LEU A 909 -2.20 7.73 33.94
CA LEU A 909 -1.71 6.57 33.19
C LEU A 909 -0.22 6.74 32.87
N VAL A 910 0.50 5.63 32.87
CA VAL A 910 1.89 5.55 32.43
C VAL A 910 1.96 4.62 31.23
N ASN A 911 2.41 5.12 30.09
CA ASN A 911 2.79 4.27 28.96
C ASN A 911 4.31 4.09 28.94
N ILE A 912 4.76 2.85 28.93
CA ILE A 912 6.17 2.52 28.73
C ILE A 912 6.31 1.79 27.40
N SER A 913 7.24 2.19 26.52
CA SER A 913 7.34 1.58 25.19
C SER A 913 8.78 1.54 24.67
N ASN A 914 9.06 0.63 23.75
CA ASN A 914 10.29 0.57 22.99
C ASN A 914 9.99 0.69 21.49
N ASP A 915 9.92 1.92 20.99
CA ASP A 915 9.68 2.17 19.56
C ASP A 915 10.98 2.08 18.70
N GLY A 916 12.05 1.47 19.24
CA GLY A 916 13.34 1.32 18.53
C GLY A 916 13.29 0.40 17.31
N TRP A 917 12.30 -0.47 17.24
CA TRP A 917 12.11 -1.38 16.11
C TRP A 917 11.88 -0.64 14.79
N TRP A 918 11.16 0.49 14.80
CA TRP A 918 10.86 1.24 13.58
C TRP A 918 11.49 2.64 13.60
N ASP A 919 12.76 2.69 14.02
CA ASP A 919 13.55 3.92 14.06
C ASP A 919 13.57 4.66 12.72
N GLY A 920 13.54 5.99 12.77
CA GLY A 920 13.49 6.85 11.58
C GLY A 920 12.16 6.87 10.82
N THR A 921 11.12 6.18 11.30
CA THR A 921 9.81 6.14 10.65
C THR A 921 8.76 6.99 11.37
N PHE A 922 7.57 7.11 10.77
CA PHE A 922 6.42 7.79 11.36
C PHE A 922 5.57 6.90 12.30
N GLY A 923 6.00 5.66 12.56
CA GLY A 923 5.38 4.81 13.57
C GLY A 923 5.40 5.46 14.96
N HIS A 924 6.45 6.23 15.27
CA HIS A 924 6.59 7.02 16.49
C HIS A 924 5.44 8.02 16.68
N ASP A 925 5.11 8.77 15.62
CA ASP A 925 4.06 9.78 15.68
C ASP A 925 2.67 9.16 15.80
N GLN A 926 2.42 8.09 15.04
CA GLN A 926 1.15 7.39 15.10
C GLN A 926 0.89 6.83 16.50
N HIS A 927 1.92 6.29 17.16
CA HIS A 927 1.83 5.76 18.51
C HIS A 927 1.53 6.88 19.53
N LEU A 928 2.22 8.03 19.44
CA LEU A 928 1.94 9.18 20.30
C LEU A 928 0.53 9.77 20.05
N ALA A 929 0.07 9.80 18.80
CA ALA A 929 -1.28 10.25 18.47
C ALA A 929 -2.37 9.39 19.14
N VAL A 930 -2.16 8.07 19.24
CA VAL A 930 -3.07 7.15 19.94
C VAL A 930 -3.07 7.39 21.45
N CYS A 931 -1.90 7.61 22.06
CA CYS A 931 -1.79 7.98 23.47
C CYS A 931 -2.63 9.22 23.83
N ARG A 932 -2.75 10.21 22.92
CA ARG A 932 -3.59 11.40 23.13
C ARG A 932 -5.08 11.03 23.26
N PHE A 933 -5.56 10.08 22.47
CA PHE A 933 -6.93 9.57 22.61
C PHE A 933 -7.14 8.90 23.96
N ARG A 934 -6.20 8.07 24.43
CA ARG A 934 -6.32 7.39 25.73
C ARG A 934 -6.45 8.38 26.89
N ALA A 935 -5.70 9.47 26.86
CA ALA A 935 -5.82 10.51 27.87
C ALA A 935 -7.22 11.15 27.91
N VAL A 936 -7.78 11.49 26.75
CA VAL A 936 -9.12 12.08 26.63
C VAL A 936 -10.22 11.07 26.99
N GLU A 937 -10.17 9.88 26.41
CA GLU A 937 -11.11 8.80 26.66
C GLU A 937 -11.21 8.41 28.13
N CYS A 938 -10.10 8.49 28.86
CA CYS A 938 -10.07 8.17 30.28
C CYS A 938 -10.32 9.38 31.18
N ARG A 939 -10.23 10.60 30.62
CA ARG A 939 -10.12 11.85 31.39
C ARG A 939 -9.00 11.81 32.42
N ARG A 940 -7.88 11.17 32.08
CA ARG A 940 -6.68 11.07 32.91
C ARG A 940 -5.46 11.56 32.12
N PRO A 941 -4.54 12.31 32.75
CA PRO A 941 -3.27 12.60 32.12
C PRO A 941 -2.50 11.29 31.88
N LEU A 942 -1.69 11.28 30.83
CA LEU A 942 -0.87 10.15 30.44
C LEU A 942 0.58 10.60 30.29
N VAL A 943 1.50 9.95 30.99
CA VAL A 943 2.94 10.13 30.79
C VAL A 943 3.51 8.96 30.02
N ARG A 944 4.38 9.24 29.05
CA ARG A 944 4.93 8.26 28.12
C ARG A 944 6.46 8.26 28.18
N ALA A 945 7.06 7.15 28.60
CA ALA A 945 8.50 6.94 28.60
C ALA A 945 8.91 5.93 27.52
N VAL A 946 9.75 6.33 26.58
CA VAL A 946 10.20 5.45 25.50
C VAL A 946 11.71 5.37 25.40
N ASN A 947 12.24 4.21 24.96
CA ASN A 947 13.68 4.07 24.72
C ASN A 947 14.10 4.91 23.51
N MET A 948 13.68 4.52 22.31
CA MET A 948 13.77 5.29 21.07
C MET A 948 12.35 5.72 20.69
N GLY A 949 12.14 6.94 20.18
CA GLY A 949 10.81 7.48 19.90
C GLY A 949 10.53 8.76 20.72
N ILE A 950 9.24 9.08 20.92
CA ILE A 950 8.85 10.34 21.58
C ILE A 950 8.35 10.07 23.01
N SER A 951 9.19 10.42 24.01
CA SER A 951 8.72 10.53 25.40
C SER A 951 7.92 11.82 25.57
N ALA A 952 6.81 11.79 26.31
CA ALA A 952 5.89 12.91 26.38
C ALA A 952 5.04 12.94 27.67
N MET A 953 4.61 14.14 28.06
CA MET A 953 3.57 14.35 29.06
C MET A 953 2.30 14.87 28.38
N ILE A 954 1.22 14.12 28.50
CA ILE A 954 -0.08 14.41 27.86
C ILE A 954 -1.09 14.73 28.96
N ASP A 955 -1.77 15.87 28.85
CA ASP A 955 -2.84 16.22 29.79
C ASP A 955 -4.15 15.47 29.51
N ALA A 956 -5.13 15.54 30.43
CA ALA A 956 -6.43 14.89 30.26
C ALA A 956 -7.31 15.49 29.13
N ASN A 957 -6.85 16.55 28.47
CA ASN A 957 -7.46 17.11 27.25
C ASN A 957 -6.76 16.60 25.97
N GLY A 958 -5.75 15.73 26.09
CA GLY A 958 -5.02 15.18 24.96
C GLY A 958 -3.97 16.13 24.37
N ARG A 959 -3.55 17.16 25.11
CA ARG A 959 -2.48 18.08 24.71
C ARG A 959 -1.13 17.52 25.12
N VAL A 960 -0.21 17.40 24.15
CA VAL A 960 1.19 17.07 24.42
C VAL A 960 1.86 18.34 24.95
N ARG A 961 2.26 18.38 26.22
CA ARG A 961 2.80 19.58 26.85
C ARG A 961 4.23 19.83 26.37
N THR A 962 4.50 21.05 25.87
CA THR A 962 5.81 21.40 25.30
C THR A 962 6.94 21.33 26.33
N PRO A 963 7.94 20.45 26.15
CA PRO A 963 9.14 20.44 26.97
C PRO A 963 10.08 21.62 26.64
N ARG A 964 10.79 22.12 27.64
CA ARG A 964 11.86 23.12 27.52
C ARG A 964 13.18 22.52 27.99
N GLU A 965 14.20 22.57 27.13
CA GLU A 965 15.53 22.11 27.51
C GLU A 965 16.13 23.06 28.56
N THR A 966 16.51 22.52 29.71
CA THR A 966 17.05 23.28 30.86
C THR A 966 18.54 23.03 31.08
N ALA A 967 19.09 21.95 30.52
CA ALA A 967 20.53 21.72 30.49
C ALA A 967 20.94 21.10 29.14
N ALA A 968 21.93 21.71 28.50
CA ALA A 968 22.52 21.24 27.26
C ALA A 968 23.79 20.41 27.56
N GLY A 969 23.81 19.18 27.07
CA GLY A 969 24.94 18.24 27.20
C GLY A 969 24.67 16.95 26.42
N ASN A 970 25.54 15.95 26.61
CA ASN A 970 25.42 14.63 25.97
C ASN A 970 24.12 13.89 26.36
N LEU A 971 23.57 14.18 27.53
CA LEU A 971 22.22 13.80 27.95
C LEU A 971 21.41 15.08 28.11
N ALA A 972 20.25 15.16 27.46
CA ALA A 972 19.38 16.31 27.58
C ALA A 972 18.56 16.25 28.88
N LEU A 973 18.31 17.41 29.49
CA LEU A 973 17.30 17.56 30.52
C LEU A 973 16.21 18.50 30.02
N TRP A 974 14.98 18.00 30.00
CA TRP A 974 13.81 18.77 29.60
C TRP A 974 12.85 18.93 30.76
N SER A 975 12.53 20.18 31.10
CA SER A 975 11.46 20.50 32.03
C SER A 975 10.13 20.73 31.30
N VAL A 976 9.02 20.31 31.89
CA VAL A 976 7.66 20.57 31.37
C VAL A 976 6.91 21.47 32.35
N PRO A 977 6.90 22.80 32.14
CA PRO A 977 6.18 23.74 33.00
C PRO A 977 4.69 23.45 33.05
N ASP A 978 4.04 23.66 34.20
CA ASP A 978 2.58 23.46 34.38
C ASP A 978 1.74 24.20 33.34
N ASN A 979 2.14 25.42 32.99
CA ASN A 979 1.49 26.26 31.98
C ASN A 979 2.02 26.04 30.55
N ALA A 980 2.72 24.93 30.29
CA ALA A 980 3.24 24.61 28.97
C ALA A 980 2.10 24.57 27.93
N THR A 981 2.36 25.19 26.78
CA THR A 981 1.47 25.12 25.62
C THR A 981 1.43 23.71 25.04
N SER A 982 0.46 23.45 24.17
CA SER A 982 0.43 22.20 23.40
C SER A 982 1.52 22.23 22.32
N LEU A 983 2.35 21.20 22.26
CA LEU A 983 3.32 20.95 21.21
C LEU A 983 2.59 20.42 19.96
N PRO A 984 2.61 21.13 18.82
CA PRO A 984 2.01 20.64 17.58
C PRO A 984 2.77 19.40 17.05
N SER A 985 2.10 18.56 16.27
CA SER A 985 2.68 17.33 15.69
C SER A 985 3.93 17.59 14.85
N SER A 986 4.00 18.73 14.15
CA SER A 986 5.19 19.16 13.40
C SER A 986 6.45 19.35 14.27
N GLY A 987 6.28 19.55 15.58
CA GLY A 987 7.38 19.71 16.54
C GLY A 987 7.83 18.40 17.21
N TRP A 988 7.13 17.28 16.99
CA TRP A 988 7.43 16.01 17.67
C TRP A 988 8.78 15.40 17.26
N TYR A 989 9.21 15.62 16.01
CA TYR A 989 10.45 15.08 15.48
C TYR A 989 11.70 15.48 16.29
N ALA A 990 11.71 16.68 16.88
CA ALA A 990 12.85 17.22 17.63
C ALA A 990 13.26 16.37 18.85
N PHE A 991 12.38 15.48 19.32
CA PHE A 991 12.58 14.72 20.55
C PHE A 991 12.85 13.23 20.33
N ARG A 992 12.88 12.73 19.09
CA ARG A 992 12.85 11.28 18.80
C ARG A 992 14.12 10.49 19.13
N VAL A 993 15.28 11.13 19.01
CA VAL A 993 16.58 10.42 18.90
C VAL A 993 17.62 10.89 19.91
N ARG A 994 17.29 11.87 20.76
CA ARG A 994 18.24 12.41 21.74
C ARG A 994 18.04 11.73 23.10
N PRO A 995 19.08 11.12 23.69
CA PRO A 995 18.98 10.55 25.02
C PRO A 995 18.82 11.67 26.05
N GLY A 996 17.99 11.45 27.06
CA GLY A 996 17.73 12.47 28.07
C GLY A 996 16.61 12.11 29.05
N VAL A 997 16.25 13.10 29.85
CA VAL A 997 15.19 12.98 30.87
C VAL A 997 14.17 14.08 30.66
N ILE A 998 12.88 13.72 30.65
CA ILE A 998 11.77 14.67 30.68
C ILE A 998 11.18 14.69 32.07
N VAL A 999 11.19 15.85 32.74
CA VAL A 999 10.69 16.03 34.10
C VAL A 999 9.58 17.06 34.14
N GLY A 1000 8.51 16.78 34.87
CA GLY A 1000 7.42 17.73 35.09
C GLY A 1000 6.34 17.19 36.00
N ARG A 1001 5.45 18.07 36.45
CA ARG A 1001 4.27 17.67 37.23
C ARG A 1001 3.21 17.07 36.33
N VAL A 1002 2.65 15.95 36.76
CA VAL A 1002 1.45 15.36 36.15
C VAL A 1002 0.24 16.17 36.59
N LEU A 1003 -0.49 16.75 35.64
CA LEU A 1003 -1.67 17.57 35.92
C LEU A 1003 -2.90 16.67 36.05
N LEU A 1004 -3.26 16.32 37.29
CA LEU A 1004 -4.36 15.40 37.59
C LEU A 1004 -5.70 16.04 37.26
N ASP A 1005 -6.62 15.24 36.76
CA ASP A 1005 -7.97 15.66 36.42
C ASP A 1005 -8.97 14.69 37.06
N ASN A 1006 -10.01 15.23 37.69
CA ASN A 1006 -11.03 14.45 38.40
C ASN A 1006 -12.30 14.23 37.56
N ARG A 1007 -12.36 14.77 36.34
CA ARG A 1007 -13.52 14.59 35.45
C ARG A 1007 -13.71 13.10 35.17
N GLN A 1008 -14.97 12.70 35.15
CA GLN A 1008 -15.36 11.35 34.80
C GLN A 1008 -15.59 11.24 33.30
N SER A 1009 -15.21 10.09 32.75
CA SER A 1009 -15.48 9.74 31.37
C SER A 1009 -16.65 8.76 31.29
N VAL A 1010 -17.60 9.05 30.39
CA VAL A 1010 -18.71 8.12 30.09
C VAL A 1010 -18.16 6.88 29.42
N TYR A 1011 -17.19 7.05 28.52
CA TYR A 1011 -16.54 5.96 27.82
C TYR A 1011 -15.76 5.06 28.78
N ALA A 1012 -15.00 5.61 29.73
CA ALA A 1012 -14.29 4.80 30.72
C ALA A 1012 -15.25 3.98 31.59
N ARG A 1013 -16.42 4.52 31.89
CA ARG A 1013 -17.43 3.88 32.75
C ARG A 1013 -18.24 2.80 32.03
N TRP A 1014 -18.65 3.04 30.78
CA TRP A 1014 -19.61 2.20 30.06
C TRP A 1014 -19.02 1.49 28.83
N GLY A 1015 -17.78 1.81 28.47
CA GLY A 1015 -17.06 1.30 27.31
C GLY A 1015 -17.77 1.59 26.00
N ASP A 1016 -17.80 0.60 25.11
CA ASP A 1016 -18.23 0.74 23.71
C ASP A 1016 -19.78 0.82 23.53
N TRP A 1017 -20.49 1.54 24.40
CA TRP A 1017 -21.94 1.70 24.31
C TRP A 1017 -22.39 2.30 22.97
N LEU A 1018 -21.59 3.19 22.38
CA LEU A 1018 -21.88 3.77 21.06
C LEU A 1018 -21.87 2.70 19.97
N VAL A 1019 -20.94 1.75 20.04
CA VAL A 1019 -20.87 0.61 19.11
C VAL A 1019 -22.12 -0.27 19.27
N LEU A 1020 -22.54 -0.53 20.51
CA LEU A 1020 -23.78 -1.26 20.79
C LEU A 1020 -25.01 -0.53 20.23
N LEU A 1021 -25.09 0.80 20.39
CA LEU A 1021 -26.16 1.62 19.83
C LEU A 1021 -26.16 1.59 18.30
N CYS A 1022 -25.00 1.70 17.65
CA CYS A 1022 -24.86 1.54 16.21
C CYS A 1022 -25.32 0.14 15.75
N GLY A 1023 -24.96 -0.91 16.50
CA GLY A 1023 -25.36 -2.29 16.21
C GLY A 1023 -26.87 -2.51 16.36
N LEU A 1024 -27.48 -2.01 17.43
CA LEU A 1024 -28.92 -2.05 17.64
C LEU A 1024 -29.65 -1.28 16.54
N THR A 1025 -29.17 -0.08 16.21
CA THR A 1025 -29.74 0.74 15.13
C THR A 1025 -29.64 0.00 13.80
N PHE A 1026 -28.48 -0.62 13.51
CA PHE A 1026 -28.30 -1.45 12.32
C PHE A 1026 -29.34 -2.58 12.26
N VAL A 1027 -29.51 -3.36 13.33
CA VAL A 1027 -30.49 -4.45 13.41
C VAL A 1027 -31.93 -3.94 13.25
N VAL A 1028 -32.31 -2.85 13.93
CA VAL A 1028 -33.64 -2.24 13.81
C VAL A 1028 -33.90 -1.83 12.36
N VAL A 1029 -32.93 -1.18 11.71
CA VAL A 1029 -33.01 -0.80 10.30
C VAL A 1029 -33.13 -2.03 9.39
N MET A 1030 -32.45 -3.13 9.72
CA MET A 1030 -32.59 -4.38 8.96
C MET A 1030 -33.99 -4.98 9.05
N VAL A 1031 -34.61 -4.96 10.23
CA VAL A 1031 -35.87 -5.66 10.50
C VAL A 1031 -37.09 -4.82 10.09
N THR A 1032 -37.02 -3.50 10.20
CA THR A 1032 -38.18 -2.60 10.02
C THR A 1032 -38.46 -2.20 8.58
N VAL A 1033 -37.53 -2.40 7.63
CA VAL A 1033 -37.69 -1.92 6.25
C VAL A 1033 -37.55 -3.07 5.24
N ARG A 1034 -38.68 -3.65 4.82
CA ARG A 1034 -38.77 -4.46 3.60
C ARG A 1034 -39.40 -3.61 2.50
N ARG A 1035 -38.63 -3.19 1.49
CA ARG A 1035 -39.22 -2.84 0.19
C ARG A 1035 -39.94 -4.08 -0.35
N GLY A 1036 -41.18 -3.92 -0.83
CA GLY A 1036 -42.01 -5.02 -1.30
C GLY A 1036 -41.41 -5.77 -2.51
N PRO A 1037 -41.85 -7.00 -2.80
CA PRO A 1037 -41.15 -7.96 -3.67
C PRO A 1037 -41.08 -7.62 -5.17
N ASN A 1038 -41.72 -6.53 -5.62
CA ASN A 1038 -41.87 -6.25 -7.06
C ASN A 1038 -40.63 -5.62 -7.74
N ASP A 1039 -39.54 -5.36 -7.02
CA ASP A 1039 -38.28 -4.84 -7.59
C ASP A 1039 -37.12 -5.88 -7.55
N ASP A 1040 -37.38 -7.11 -7.08
CA ASP A 1040 -36.36 -8.11 -6.71
C ASP A 1040 -36.30 -9.32 -7.68
N ARG A 1041 -36.01 -9.10 -8.98
CA ARG A 1041 -35.68 -10.22 -9.90
C ARG A 1041 -34.18 -10.61 -9.97
N ASP A 1042 -33.32 -9.99 -9.15
CA ASP A 1042 -31.86 -10.15 -9.28
C ASP A 1042 -31.15 -10.77 -8.05
N PHE A 1043 -31.89 -11.37 -7.12
CA PHE A 1043 -31.28 -12.07 -5.98
C PHE A 1043 -31.77 -13.51 -5.90
N ALA A 1044 -31.15 -14.38 -6.69
CA ALA A 1044 -31.14 -15.82 -6.46
C ALA A 1044 -29.70 -16.36 -6.60
N HIS A 1045 -29.16 -16.80 -5.46
CA HIS A 1045 -28.10 -17.80 -5.26
C HIS A 1045 -26.60 -17.43 -5.38
N PRO A 1046 -25.73 -18.12 -4.60
CA PRO A 1046 -24.94 -17.47 -3.56
C PRO A 1046 -23.43 -17.43 -3.83
N VAL A 1047 -22.76 -16.48 -3.19
CA VAL A 1047 -21.31 -16.44 -3.01
C VAL A 1047 -20.94 -17.38 -1.87
N ILE A 1048 -20.70 -18.64 -2.20
CA ILE A 1048 -19.67 -19.48 -1.56
C ILE A 1048 -19.07 -20.33 -2.69
N ALA A 1049 -17.92 -19.88 -3.20
CA ALA A 1049 -16.88 -20.67 -3.86
C ALA A 1049 -15.59 -19.84 -3.83
#